data_AF-A0A1J8QBC4-F1
#
_entry.id   AF-A0A1J8QBC4-F1
#
_cell.length_a   1.000
_cell.length_b   1.000
_cell.length_c   1.000
_cell.angle_alpha   90.00
_cell.angle_beta   90.00
_cell.angle_gamma   90.00
#
_symmetry.space_group_name_H-M   'P 1'
#
loop_
_entity.id
_entity.type
_entity.pdbx_description
1 polymer ?
#
loop_
_entity_poly.entity_id
_entity_poly.type
_entity_poly.pdbx_seq_one_letter_code
_entity_poly.pdbx_strand_id
1 'polypeptide(L)'
;MAKPPAKPISIYVPKLTFTLDQGPQFGPRIGRLCLTRRSDRLSNHTIDIPTPNFLIGTSRGVVPHLSRDHVHSANAISWINVPFESFLEHTPPVPTHQTGSQPLHDFLGFDSSKHIVSLSLRDPLDAQEMPPNGNTHVSALCMRGVKKVTLADWRSYVLIMQPDIAFALSDTPFTAVPHSQKRITKSIERSTAWLADLLRPFGNSTEDSPSESTSTHPLNVFVHMAGGASIFARKSFSHNLTENLHGLEADAVNPLRCLDDGVAGYAFDLATLRMKPVPISVGEDRGRSIEIAHNSSIPQDLESLAGMPTPNTTRTPTSFSSSMNDPPSFSLSPTLDELLRASLNSLPIAKPRLITDVRSPHEILRLVRDVGIDVYDAGWVVKAADVGVALDFIFPIPSAHVGLDHRKRDIGHNLYDSKYAGDFTSVTDAFLAGRDRTPSSISPICPCIACSPVTSGYPIHHSKADVQSHQAHLDDGVDQEPLLPPFTRAYLHHLLHTHEMSAHTFLVAHNVAVLDALFTGVRTIISGHADQNEAVAFFAREVRRFEDAYDETLSVLHTARDNWKDVKQARGEFVDESAPGKEEETPSKELPNDEGHLNRLHKERELIEMSEIEWVRGGGVLRDGRGRRDKARTELIRAELKLQEEEKEKMGRWRDHEERWKALVTSDKAILFTDVPWPLRPAPSCKDTTSTFTLPAISAFLFESLSVRNNTVTKKSRIRSSILRWHPDKSSSIISRVVSEDADAVREGIHAVFHCLKRLQDNERDKIE
;
A
#
# COMPACT_ATOMS: atom_id res chain seq x y z
N MET A 1 41.46 -8.55 3.73
CA MET A 1 41.79 -7.27 3.07
C MET A 1 40.91 -6.19 3.67
N ALA A 2 41.47 -5.08 4.12
CA ALA A 2 40.67 -3.96 4.63
C ALA A 2 39.89 -3.30 3.49
N LYS A 3 38.65 -2.86 3.74
CA LYS A 3 37.95 -1.96 2.82
C LYS A 3 38.79 -0.69 2.67
N PRO A 4 39.07 -0.19 1.46
CA PRO A 4 39.70 1.12 1.30
C PRO A 4 38.78 2.18 1.93
N PRO A 5 39.34 3.26 2.53
CA PRO A 5 38.53 4.36 3.03
C PRO A 5 37.73 4.95 1.87
N ALA A 6 36.43 5.14 2.08
CA ALA A 6 35.58 5.80 1.09
C ALA A 6 36.11 7.22 0.87
N LYS A 7 36.37 7.59 -0.39
CA LYS A 7 36.61 9.00 -0.74
C LYS A 7 35.38 9.81 -0.29
N PRO A 8 35.55 11.02 0.26
CA PRO A 8 34.42 11.87 0.60
C PRO A 8 33.60 12.11 -0.68
N ILE A 9 32.33 11.71 -0.66
CA ILE A 9 31.40 11.93 -1.77
C ILE A 9 31.01 13.40 -1.72
N SER A 10 31.43 14.17 -2.74
CA SER A 10 30.89 15.51 -2.96
C SER A 10 29.45 15.36 -3.41
N ILE A 11 28.50 15.55 -2.51
CA ILE A 11 27.07 15.46 -2.85
C ILE A 11 26.60 16.84 -3.29
N TYR A 12 26.45 17.01 -4.61
CA TYR A 12 25.66 18.08 -5.16
C TYR A 12 24.21 17.63 -5.25
N VAL A 13 23.26 18.48 -4.84
CA VAL A 13 21.85 18.25 -5.11
C VAL A 13 21.25 19.46 -5.83
N PRO A 14 20.51 19.25 -6.93
CA PRO A 14 19.81 20.33 -7.60
C PRO A 14 18.72 20.95 -6.75
N LYS A 15 18.43 22.22 -6.98
CA LYS A 15 17.33 22.91 -6.32
C LYS A 15 16.05 22.66 -7.09
N LEU A 16 15.10 21.91 -6.51
CA LEU A 16 13.73 21.83 -7.00
C LEU A 16 12.89 22.96 -6.37
N THR A 17 12.04 23.59 -7.18
CA THR A 17 11.06 24.57 -6.73
C THR A 17 9.74 24.34 -7.44
N PHE A 18 8.62 24.50 -6.73
CA PHE A 18 7.29 24.52 -7.31
C PHE A 18 6.68 25.90 -7.05
N THR A 19 6.20 26.54 -8.12
CA THR A 19 5.43 27.77 -8.04
C THR A 19 4.00 27.44 -8.44
N LEU A 20 3.03 27.75 -7.59
CA LEU A 20 1.61 27.68 -7.95
C LEU A 20 1.21 29.05 -8.51
N ASP A 21 0.90 29.10 -9.81
CA ASP A 21 0.56 30.34 -10.49
C ASP A 21 -0.92 30.68 -10.27
N GLN A 22 -1.80 29.67 -10.37
CA GLN A 22 -3.24 29.79 -10.16
C GLN A 22 -3.85 28.50 -9.60
N GLY A 23 -4.89 28.61 -8.76
CA GLY A 23 -5.77 27.51 -8.42
C GLY A 23 -6.11 27.38 -6.92
N PRO A 24 -7.24 26.73 -6.58
CA PRO A 24 -7.75 26.61 -5.22
C PRO A 24 -7.08 25.45 -4.46
N GLN A 25 -7.38 25.29 -3.17
CA GLN A 25 -6.91 24.09 -2.44
C GLN A 25 -7.45 22.80 -3.08
N PHE A 26 -8.68 22.80 -3.60
CA PHE A 26 -9.30 21.68 -4.32
C PHE A 26 -9.98 22.17 -5.59
N GLY A 27 -9.55 21.64 -6.73
CA GLY A 27 -9.98 22.04 -8.06
C GLY A 27 -8.79 22.32 -8.99
N PRO A 28 -9.04 22.71 -10.25
CA PRO A 28 -7.98 22.90 -11.26
C PRO A 28 -6.88 23.86 -10.79
N ARG A 29 -5.63 23.42 -10.91
CA ARG A 29 -4.42 24.16 -10.51
C ARG A 29 -3.45 24.23 -11.69
N ILE A 30 -2.80 25.38 -11.86
CA ILE A 30 -1.66 25.59 -12.74
C ILE A 30 -0.48 26.06 -11.89
N GLY A 31 0.66 25.47 -12.16
CA GLY A 31 1.93 25.91 -11.62
C GLY A 31 3.08 25.49 -12.53
N ARG A 32 4.29 25.61 -12.00
CA ARG A 32 5.51 25.22 -12.68
C ARG A 32 6.48 24.59 -11.70
N LEU A 33 6.98 23.42 -12.07
CA LEU A 33 8.07 22.74 -11.39
C LEU A 33 9.39 23.11 -12.09
N CYS A 34 10.27 23.78 -11.37
CA CYS A 34 11.54 24.31 -11.85
C CYS A 34 12.69 23.61 -11.10
N LEU A 35 13.52 22.84 -11.82
CA LEU A 35 14.71 22.18 -11.29
C LEU A 35 15.97 22.89 -11.83
N THR A 36 16.81 23.41 -10.94
CA THR A 36 18.08 24.06 -11.30
C THR A 36 19.29 23.19 -10.91
N ARG A 37 20.09 22.78 -11.90
CA ARG A 37 21.39 22.12 -11.74
C ARG A 37 22.53 23.12 -11.94
N ARG A 38 23.49 23.14 -11.02
CA ARG A 38 24.82 23.70 -11.27
C ARG A 38 25.56 22.77 -12.23
N SER A 39 26.16 23.34 -13.27
CA SER A 39 27.10 22.63 -14.14
C SER A 39 28.52 23.05 -13.76
N ASP A 40 29.50 22.17 -14.03
CA ASP A 40 30.93 22.54 -13.96
C ASP A 40 31.31 23.55 -15.06
N ARG A 41 30.44 23.72 -16.08
CA ARG A 41 30.50 24.81 -17.06
C ARG A 41 29.70 26.01 -16.53
N LEU A 42 30.12 27.22 -16.89
CA LEU A 42 29.70 28.52 -16.35
C LEU A 42 28.20 28.88 -16.42
N SER A 43 27.31 27.98 -16.82
CA SER A 43 25.86 28.16 -16.91
C SER A 43 25.08 27.12 -16.07
N ASN A 44 24.21 27.61 -15.18
CA ASN A 44 23.19 26.76 -14.56
C ASN A 44 22.23 26.25 -15.64
N HIS A 45 21.86 24.98 -15.56
CA HIS A 45 20.84 24.38 -16.42
C HIS A 45 19.53 24.30 -15.63
N THR A 46 18.45 24.80 -16.22
CA THR A 46 17.12 24.83 -15.59
C THR A 46 16.14 24.05 -16.46
N ILE A 47 15.45 23.07 -15.87
CA ILE A 47 14.31 22.40 -16.48
C ILE A 47 13.03 22.96 -15.87
N ASP A 48 12.11 23.37 -16.73
CA ASP A 48 10.80 23.88 -16.37
C ASP A 48 9.69 22.95 -16.88
N ILE A 49 8.89 22.40 -15.98
CA ILE A 49 7.75 21.52 -16.27
C ILE A 49 6.46 22.24 -15.83
N PRO A 50 5.61 22.73 -16.75
CA PRO A 50 4.35 23.36 -16.41
C PRO A 50 3.30 22.32 -16.00
N THR A 51 2.57 22.56 -14.91
CA THR A 51 1.58 21.62 -14.34
C THR A 51 0.14 22.02 -14.71
N PRO A 52 -0.81 21.07 -14.85
CA PRO A 52 -0.63 19.63 -14.71
C PRO A 52 0.24 19.02 -15.82
N ASN A 53 0.99 17.97 -15.49
CA ASN A 53 1.90 17.24 -16.38
C ASN A 53 2.03 15.77 -15.95
N PHE A 54 2.94 15.02 -16.55
CA PHE A 54 3.21 13.63 -16.19
C PHE A 54 4.70 13.30 -16.02
N LEU A 55 4.96 12.19 -15.34
CA LEU A 55 6.21 11.45 -15.39
C LEU A 55 6.01 10.11 -16.12
N ILE A 56 7.09 9.54 -16.62
CA ILE A 56 7.07 8.18 -17.20
C ILE A 56 7.91 7.22 -16.36
N GLY A 57 7.36 6.04 -16.09
CA GLY A 57 8.07 4.96 -15.40
C GLY A 57 9.11 4.29 -16.29
N THR A 58 10.05 3.56 -15.68
CA THR A 58 11.05 2.75 -16.39
C THR A 58 11.07 1.32 -15.87
N SER A 59 11.41 0.38 -16.76
CA SER A 59 11.84 -0.95 -16.35
C SER A 59 13.36 -1.01 -16.49
N ARG A 60 14.07 -1.27 -15.39
CA ARG A 60 15.56 -1.27 -15.35
C ARG A 60 16.19 0.00 -15.92
N GLY A 61 15.57 1.16 -15.70
CA GLY A 61 16.07 2.46 -16.17
C GLY A 61 15.89 2.74 -17.67
N VAL A 62 15.14 1.89 -18.38
CA VAL A 62 14.73 2.11 -19.77
C VAL A 62 13.23 2.41 -19.80
N VAL A 63 12.81 3.43 -20.54
CA VAL A 63 11.40 3.71 -20.80
C VAL A 63 10.90 2.60 -21.74
N PRO A 64 9.83 1.85 -21.41
CA PRO A 64 9.39 0.72 -22.23
C PRO A 64 9.23 1.09 -23.71
N HIS A 65 9.75 0.23 -24.58
CA HIS A 65 9.77 0.36 -26.05
C HIS A 65 10.52 1.55 -26.66
N LEU A 66 11.09 2.46 -25.85
CA LEU A 66 11.82 3.63 -26.34
C LEU A 66 13.34 3.50 -26.12
N SER A 67 14.11 3.74 -27.18
CA SER A 67 15.55 3.94 -27.07
C SER A 67 15.86 5.25 -26.36
N ARG A 68 17.12 5.46 -25.97
CA ARG A 68 17.52 6.74 -25.34
C ARG A 68 17.37 7.91 -26.31
N ASP A 69 17.57 7.68 -27.61
CA ASP A 69 17.39 8.68 -28.66
C ASP A 69 15.90 9.03 -28.85
N HIS A 70 15.00 8.04 -28.81
CA HIS A 70 13.55 8.29 -28.81
C HIS A 70 13.10 9.10 -27.60
N VAL A 71 13.65 8.83 -26.41
CA VAL A 71 13.35 9.64 -25.21
C VAL A 71 13.92 11.06 -25.35
N HIS A 72 15.16 11.23 -25.80
CA HIS A 72 15.80 12.54 -25.96
C HIS A 72 15.15 13.44 -27.04
N SER A 73 14.54 12.84 -28.06
CA SER A 73 13.79 13.54 -29.12
C SER A 73 12.34 13.84 -28.73
N ALA A 74 11.75 13.05 -27.84
CA ALA A 74 10.40 13.27 -27.34
C ALA A 74 10.34 14.40 -26.30
N ASN A 75 10.13 15.65 -26.75
CA ASN A 75 10.01 16.84 -25.89
C ASN A 75 8.97 16.71 -24.74
N ALA A 76 7.98 15.83 -24.90
CA ALA A 76 7.00 15.50 -23.87
C ALA A 76 7.60 14.78 -22.64
N ILE A 77 8.69 14.04 -22.80
CA ILE A 77 9.31 13.24 -21.73
C ILE A 77 10.35 14.09 -21.00
N SER A 78 9.88 14.86 -20.01
CA SER A 78 10.74 15.73 -19.17
C SER A 78 11.03 15.14 -17.79
N TRP A 79 10.18 14.26 -17.25
CA TRP A 79 10.38 13.59 -15.95
C TRP A 79 10.28 12.07 -16.11
N ILE A 80 11.36 11.38 -15.76
CA ILE A 80 11.44 9.92 -15.69
C ILE A 80 11.52 9.45 -14.23
N ASN A 81 10.74 8.42 -13.86
CA ASN A 81 10.89 7.71 -12.59
C ASN A 81 11.59 6.35 -12.76
N VAL A 82 12.45 6.02 -11.81
CA VAL A 82 13.27 4.80 -11.80
C VAL A 82 12.93 3.94 -10.56
N PRO A 83 12.14 2.87 -10.74
CA PRO A 83 11.95 1.80 -9.76
C PRO A 83 13.25 1.04 -9.49
N PHE A 84 13.84 1.25 -8.32
CA PHE A 84 15.17 0.74 -7.97
C PHE A 84 15.19 -0.76 -7.67
N GLU A 85 14.05 -1.37 -7.31
CA GLU A 85 13.96 -2.80 -7.00
C GLU A 85 14.46 -3.70 -8.13
N SER A 86 14.32 -3.22 -9.37
CA SER A 86 14.84 -3.84 -10.59
C SER A 86 16.39 -3.96 -10.64
N PHE A 87 17.13 -3.25 -9.79
CA PHE A 87 18.60 -3.31 -9.69
C PHE A 87 19.12 -4.10 -8.46
N LEU A 88 18.24 -4.61 -7.58
CA LEU A 88 18.61 -5.32 -6.34
C LEU A 88 19.07 -6.78 -6.56
N GLU A 89 19.32 -7.18 -7.81
CA GLU A 89 19.80 -8.52 -8.16
C GLU A 89 21.23 -8.78 -7.65
N HIS A 90 22.04 -7.72 -7.53
CA HIS A 90 23.46 -7.73 -7.13
C HIS A 90 23.67 -6.96 -5.82
N THR A 91 24.79 -7.23 -5.14
CA THR A 91 25.17 -6.54 -3.91
C THR A 91 26.67 -6.19 -3.95
N PRO A 92 27.05 -4.91 -4.02
CA PRO A 92 26.15 -3.74 -4.12
C PRO A 92 25.39 -3.70 -5.48
N PRO A 93 24.26 -2.96 -5.59
CA PRO A 93 23.52 -2.84 -6.84
C PRO A 93 24.34 -2.15 -7.94
N VAL A 94 24.20 -2.58 -9.19
CA VAL A 94 25.05 -2.14 -10.32
C VAL A 94 25.13 -0.61 -10.49
N PRO A 95 24.03 0.17 -10.42
CA PRO A 95 24.10 1.63 -10.59
C PRO A 95 24.99 2.34 -9.56
N THR A 96 25.20 1.73 -8.38
CA THR A 96 26.03 2.32 -7.31
C THR A 96 27.54 2.26 -7.59
N HIS A 97 27.95 1.60 -8.68
CA HIS A 97 29.32 1.63 -9.16
C HIS A 97 29.62 2.83 -10.08
N GLN A 98 28.61 3.54 -10.59
CA GLN A 98 28.83 4.70 -11.42
C GLN A 98 29.45 5.84 -10.59
N THR A 99 30.46 6.49 -11.16
CA THR A 99 31.12 7.66 -10.57
C THR A 99 31.06 8.82 -11.55
N GLY A 100 30.76 10.01 -11.05
CA GLY A 100 30.63 11.22 -11.86
C GLY A 100 30.07 12.35 -11.01
N SER A 101 29.74 13.47 -11.64
CA SER A 101 28.98 14.55 -11.00
C SER A 101 27.47 14.29 -10.99
N GLN A 102 26.97 13.36 -11.82
CA GLN A 102 25.56 12.98 -11.88
C GLN A 102 25.40 11.45 -12.10
N PRO A 103 25.79 10.59 -11.14
CA PRO A 103 25.94 9.15 -11.37
C PRO A 103 24.71 8.44 -11.93
N LEU A 104 23.49 8.76 -11.49
CA LEU A 104 22.29 8.12 -12.05
C LEU A 104 22.02 8.51 -13.51
N HIS A 105 22.26 9.77 -13.87
CA HIS A 105 22.10 10.26 -15.24
C HIS A 105 23.15 9.64 -16.15
N ASP A 106 24.42 9.64 -15.71
CA ASP A 106 25.54 9.05 -16.46
C ASP A 106 25.34 7.54 -16.67
N PHE A 107 24.91 6.81 -15.63
CA PHE A 107 24.69 5.35 -15.70
C PHE A 107 23.57 4.99 -16.67
N LEU A 108 22.48 5.76 -16.67
CA LEU A 108 21.32 5.50 -17.53
C LEU A 108 21.45 6.17 -18.91
N GLY A 109 22.32 7.16 -19.08
CA GLY A 109 22.44 7.96 -20.30
C GLY A 109 21.31 8.99 -20.48
N PHE A 110 20.70 9.48 -19.40
CA PHE A 110 19.70 10.55 -19.49
C PHE A 110 20.36 11.92 -19.55
N ASP A 111 20.03 12.70 -20.58
CA ASP A 111 20.52 14.09 -20.73
C ASP A 111 19.98 14.99 -19.60
N SER A 112 20.87 15.46 -18.73
CA SER A 112 20.56 16.32 -17.58
C SER A 112 20.34 17.79 -17.93
N SER A 113 20.32 18.16 -19.20
CA SER A 113 19.75 19.43 -19.66
C SER A 113 18.25 19.34 -19.96
N LYS A 114 17.72 18.13 -20.22
CA LYS A 114 16.32 17.88 -20.63
C LYS A 114 15.48 17.08 -19.64
N HIS A 115 16.08 16.13 -18.93
CA HIS A 115 15.36 15.15 -18.11
C HIS A 115 15.55 15.40 -16.62
N ILE A 116 14.48 15.25 -15.84
CA ILE A 116 14.48 15.04 -14.39
C ILE A 116 14.40 13.53 -14.13
N VAL A 117 15.31 12.98 -13.34
CA VAL A 117 15.34 11.56 -12.97
C VAL A 117 15.05 11.39 -11.49
N SER A 118 13.87 10.84 -11.18
CA SER A 118 13.47 10.47 -9.82
C SER A 118 13.71 9.00 -9.53
N LEU A 119 13.94 8.67 -8.25
CA LEU A 119 14.22 7.31 -7.79
C LEU A 119 13.22 6.89 -6.70
N SER A 120 12.50 5.80 -6.95
CA SER A 120 11.62 5.13 -5.98
C SER A 120 12.15 3.74 -5.65
N LEU A 121 11.94 3.23 -4.43
CA LEU A 121 12.43 1.89 -4.11
C LEU A 121 11.68 0.83 -4.92
N ARG A 122 10.35 0.90 -4.91
CA ARG A 122 9.46 0.04 -5.70
C ARG A 122 8.88 0.79 -6.90
N ASP A 123 8.33 0.05 -7.85
CA ASP A 123 7.44 0.58 -8.86
C ASP A 123 6.09 0.95 -8.19
N PRO A 124 5.66 2.22 -8.22
CA PRO A 124 4.36 2.62 -7.67
C PRO A 124 3.17 2.01 -8.42
N LEU A 125 3.39 1.46 -9.63
CA LEU A 125 2.38 0.74 -10.42
C LEU A 125 2.28 -0.75 -10.05
N ASP A 126 3.23 -1.29 -9.27
CA ASP A 126 3.23 -2.70 -8.82
C ASP A 126 2.51 -2.87 -7.48
N ALA A 127 1.28 -3.38 -7.55
CA ALA A 127 0.47 -3.77 -6.39
C ALA A 127 0.43 -5.29 -6.14
N GLN A 128 1.38 -6.08 -6.65
CA GLN A 128 1.48 -7.51 -6.34
C GLN A 128 1.61 -7.76 -4.83
N GLU A 129 1.04 -8.89 -4.37
CA GLU A 129 1.13 -9.27 -2.95
C GLU A 129 2.59 -9.47 -2.51
N MET A 130 2.97 -8.79 -1.43
CA MET A 130 4.35 -8.78 -0.95
C MET A 130 4.44 -9.10 0.56
N PRO A 131 5.53 -9.76 1.01
CA PRO A 131 5.76 -10.04 2.42
C PRO A 131 5.75 -8.75 3.27
N PRO A 132 5.10 -8.74 4.44
CA PRO A 132 4.89 -7.53 5.23
C PRO A 132 6.22 -6.90 5.70
N ASN A 133 6.32 -5.58 5.61
CA ASN A 133 7.52 -4.85 5.98
C ASN A 133 7.85 -4.95 7.48
N GLY A 134 9.14 -4.97 7.79
CA GLY A 134 9.65 -4.97 9.17
C GLY A 134 9.63 -3.59 9.81
N ASN A 135 10.24 -3.45 10.99
CA ASN A 135 10.48 -2.12 11.59
C ASN A 135 11.63 -1.38 10.88
N THR A 136 12.59 -2.14 10.32
CA THR A 136 13.89 -1.65 9.83
C THR A 136 14.14 -1.89 8.34
N HIS A 137 13.19 -2.54 7.65
CA HIS A 137 13.33 -2.92 6.25
C HIS A 137 12.00 -2.95 5.50
N VAL A 138 12.07 -2.62 4.22
CA VAL A 138 10.99 -2.77 3.23
C VAL A 138 11.24 -4.00 2.37
N SER A 139 10.18 -4.69 1.98
CA SER A 139 10.21 -5.77 0.99
C SER A 139 10.10 -5.17 -0.41
N ALA A 140 11.04 -5.50 -1.30
CA ALA A 140 11.10 -5.05 -2.68
C ALA A 140 11.29 -6.25 -3.62
N LEU A 141 10.71 -6.22 -4.82
CA LEU A 141 10.72 -7.34 -5.77
C LEU A 141 11.79 -7.14 -6.84
N CYS A 142 12.76 -8.04 -6.93
CA CYS A 142 13.72 -8.07 -8.05
C CYS A 142 13.54 -9.36 -8.85
N MET A 143 14.22 -9.51 -9.99
CA MET A 143 14.13 -10.75 -10.79
C MET A 143 14.59 -12.02 -10.05
N ARG A 144 15.31 -11.88 -8.92
CA ARG A 144 15.71 -13.00 -8.05
C ARG A 144 14.75 -13.20 -6.87
N GLY A 145 13.51 -12.69 -6.98
CA GLY A 145 12.49 -12.71 -5.94
C GLY A 145 12.62 -11.56 -4.94
N VAL A 146 11.94 -11.69 -3.80
CA VAL A 146 11.83 -10.63 -2.79
C VAL A 146 13.17 -10.39 -2.07
N LYS A 147 13.60 -9.13 -2.05
CA LYS A 147 14.74 -8.62 -1.27
C LYS A 147 14.25 -7.74 -0.14
N LYS A 148 15.00 -7.73 0.96
CA LYS A 148 14.81 -6.82 2.08
C LYS A 148 15.82 -5.70 1.97
N VAL A 149 15.36 -4.45 1.93
CA VAL A 149 16.21 -3.25 1.87
C VAL A 149 16.05 -2.50 3.18
N THR A 150 17.16 -2.23 3.88
CA THR A 150 17.11 -1.45 5.12
C THR A 150 17.09 0.05 4.85
N LEU A 151 16.70 0.85 5.85
CA LEU A 151 16.75 2.31 5.80
C LEU A 151 18.16 2.82 5.44
N ALA A 152 19.18 2.23 6.06
CA ALA A 152 20.58 2.59 5.83
C ALA A 152 21.03 2.24 4.40
N ASP A 153 20.60 1.08 3.87
CA ASP A 153 20.87 0.71 2.47
C ASP A 153 20.21 1.69 1.51
N TRP A 154 18.91 1.97 1.68
CA TRP A 154 18.17 2.89 0.82
C TRP A 154 18.78 4.30 0.83
N ARG A 155 19.05 4.84 2.02
CA ARG A 155 19.74 6.14 2.15
C ARG A 155 21.08 6.11 1.42
N SER A 156 21.92 5.10 1.67
CA SER A 156 23.21 4.94 0.98
C SER A 156 23.07 4.91 -0.55
N TYR A 157 22.09 4.18 -1.07
CA TYR A 157 21.79 4.09 -2.50
C TYR A 157 21.41 5.47 -3.09
N VAL A 158 20.51 6.21 -2.45
CA VAL A 158 20.14 7.57 -2.85
C VAL A 158 21.35 8.51 -2.86
N LEU A 159 22.21 8.46 -1.84
CA LEU A 159 23.38 9.36 -1.74
C LEU A 159 24.49 9.05 -2.74
N ILE A 160 24.65 7.78 -3.12
CA ILE A 160 25.63 7.36 -4.14
C ILE A 160 25.14 7.71 -5.54
N MET A 161 23.85 7.47 -5.85
CA MET A 161 23.30 7.68 -7.19
C MET A 161 22.98 9.15 -7.50
N GLN A 162 22.67 9.96 -6.47
CA GLN A 162 22.32 11.38 -6.59
C GLN A 162 21.19 11.64 -7.62
N PRO A 163 19.99 11.04 -7.44
CA PRO A 163 18.83 11.38 -8.24
C PRO A 163 18.41 12.84 -7.99
N ASP A 164 17.70 13.46 -8.94
CA ASP A 164 17.19 14.82 -8.71
C ASP A 164 16.09 14.83 -7.64
N ILE A 165 15.30 13.76 -7.58
CA ILE A 165 14.18 13.57 -6.67
C ILE A 165 14.26 12.15 -6.09
N ALA A 166 14.09 12.03 -4.77
CA ALA A 166 14.03 10.73 -4.09
C ALA A 166 12.64 10.53 -3.46
N PHE A 167 12.04 9.36 -3.65
CA PHE A 167 10.83 9.00 -2.91
C PHE A 167 11.17 8.42 -1.54
N ALA A 168 10.47 8.87 -0.50
CA ALA A 168 10.60 8.35 0.85
C ALA A 168 10.04 6.92 0.94
N LEU A 169 10.63 6.09 1.81
CA LEU A 169 10.08 4.76 2.07
C LEU A 169 8.78 4.88 2.86
N SER A 170 7.75 4.14 2.43
CA SER A 170 6.46 4.04 3.10
C SER A 170 6.17 2.59 3.48
N ASP A 171 5.56 2.38 4.64
CA ASP A 171 5.11 1.06 5.07
C ASP A 171 3.71 0.77 4.52
N THR A 172 3.57 0.81 3.19
CA THR A 172 2.33 0.47 2.52
C THR A 172 2.11 -1.06 2.60
N PRO A 173 0.96 -1.53 3.10
CA PRO A 173 0.64 -2.94 3.12
C PRO A 173 0.20 -3.42 1.72
N PHE A 174 0.88 -4.42 1.20
CA PHE A 174 0.51 -5.15 -0.03
C PHE A 174 -0.06 -6.54 0.29
N THR A 175 -0.46 -6.79 1.53
CA THR A 175 -1.14 -8.05 1.93
C THR A 175 -2.64 -7.92 1.69
N ALA A 176 -3.38 -9.04 1.72
CA ALA A 176 -4.85 -9.00 1.69
C ALA A 176 -5.49 -8.00 2.68
N VAL A 177 -6.57 -7.36 2.23
CA VAL A 177 -7.47 -6.47 2.99
C VAL A 177 -8.68 -7.26 3.53
N PRO A 178 -9.25 -6.90 4.71
CA PRO A 178 -9.06 -5.66 5.46
C PRO A 178 -7.86 -5.66 6.43
N HIS A 179 -7.30 -4.47 6.68
CA HIS A 179 -6.21 -4.31 7.65
C HIS A 179 -6.72 -3.91 9.03
N SER A 180 -6.15 -4.51 10.08
CA SER A 180 -6.46 -4.12 11.47
C SER A 180 -5.98 -2.70 11.78
N GLN A 181 -6.65 -2.03 12.71
CA GLN A 181 -6.26 -0.69 13.18
C GLN A 181 -4.79 -0.66 13.66
N LYS A 182 -4.32 -1.74 14.31
CA LYS A 182 -2.92 -1.92 14.74
C LYS A 182 -1.94 -1.95 13.55
N ARG A 183 -2.32 -2.51 12.40
CA ARG A 183 -1.51 -2.50 11.17
C ARG A 183 -1.46 -1.11 10.53
N ILE A 184 -2.60 -0.42 10.47
CA ILE A 184 -2.72 0.93 9.91
C ILE A 184 -1.93 1.95 10.75
N THR A 185 -2.07 1.92 12.07
CA THR A 185 -1.32 2.81 12.98
C THR A 185 0.19 2.60 12.83
N LYS A 186 0.67 1.34 12.82
CA LYS A 186 2.09 1.04 12.55
C LYS A 186 2.58 1.51 11.18
N SER A 187 1.74 1.45 10.16
CA SER A 187 2.07 1.91 8.80
C SER A 187 2.32 3.42 8.79
N ILE A 188 1.49 4.20 9.49
CA ILE A 188 1.68 5.64 9.70
C ILE A 188 2.99 5.90 10.45
N GLU A 189 3.14 5.34 11.66
CA GLU A 189 4.30 5.54 12.55
C GLU A 189 5.63 5.25 11.83
N ARG A 190 5.72 4.10 11.15
CA ARG A 190 6.92 3.69 10.40
C ARG A 190 7.17 4.62 9.22
N SER A 191 6.16 4.97 8.42
CA SER A 191 6.35 5.88 7.27
C SER A 191 6.84 7.26 7.72
N THR A 192 6.33 7.77 8.84
CA THR A 192 6.82 9.02 9.47
C THR A 192 8.28 8.90 9.89
N ALA A 193 8.66 7.83 10.61
CA ALA A 193 10.04 7.61 11.05
C ALA A 193 11.02 7.35 9.88
N TRP A 194 10.58 6.69 8.81
CA TRP A 194 11.39 6.39 7.63
C TRP A 194 11.61 7.62 6.74
N LEU A 195 10.61 8.52 6.66
CA LEU A 195 10.80 9.85 6.09
C LEU A 195 11.86 10.63 6.88
N ALA A 196 11.76 10.66 8.23
CA ALA A 196 12.74 11.32 9.08
C ALA A 196 14.18 10.79 8.86
N ASP A 197 14.35 9.47 8.68
CA ASP A 197 15.67 8.87 8.39
C ASP A 197 16.28 9.36 7.06
N LEU A 198 15.45 9.52 6.02
CA LEU A 198 15.86 10.05 4.71
C LEU A 198 16.11 11.58 4.78
N LEU A 199 15.37 12.29 5.62
CA LEU A 199 15.53 13.72 5.90
C LEU A 199 16.65 14.06 6.91
N ARG A 200 17.53 13.12 7.29
CA ARG A 200 18.72 13.46 8.08
C ARG A 200 19.72 14.29 7.23
N PRO A 201 20.49 15.22 7.83
CA PRO A 201 21.49 15.99 7.09
C PRO A 201 22.70 15.13 6.68
N PHE A 202 23.60 15.68 5.87
CA PHE A 202 24.89 15.06 5.57
C PHE A 202 25.92 15.39 6.66
N GLY A 203 26.78 14.43 6.99
CA GLY A 203 27.92 14.67 7.87
C GLY A 203 29.08 15.29 7.08
N ASN A 204 29.40 16.55 7.35
CA ASN A 204 30.61 17.18 6.80
C ASN A 204 31.86 16.62 7.47
N SER A 205 32.57 15.71 6.80
CA SER A 205 33.88 15.21 7.24
C SER A 205 35.01 16.17 6.84
N THR A 206 35.00 17.38 7.40
CA THR A 206 36.08 18.39 7.28
C THR A 206 36.22 19.13 8.60
N GLU A 207 37.22 18.77 9.41
CA GLU A 207 37.47 19.40 10.72
C GLU A 207 38.14 20.79 10.61
N ASP A 208 38.62 21.18 9.43
CA ASP A 208 39.38 22.40 9.20
C ASP A 208 38.58 23.50 8.45
N SER A 209 37.69 24.21 9.14
CA SER A 209 37.40 25.67 8.93
C SER A 209 36.22 26.17 9.80
N PRO A 210 36.42 27.15 10.70
CA PRO A 210 35.34 27.76 11.46
C PRO A 210 34.68 28.92 10.69
N SER A 211 33.80 28.62 9.74
CA SER A 211 32.95 29.63 9.08
C SER A 211 31.54 29.09 8.80
N GLU A 212 30.58 29.53 9.62
CA GLU A 212 29.10 29.48 9.44
C GLU A 212 28.55 28.42 8.47
N SER A 213 28.79 27.13 8.75
CA SER A 213 28.20 26.04 7.98
C SER A 213 26.73 25.79 8.40
N THR A 214 25.79 26.54 7.81
CA THR A 214 24.36 26.24 7.95
C THR A 214 24.08 24.83 7.43
N SER A 215 23.57 23.94 8.27
CA SER A 215 23.20 22.57 7.89
C SER A 215 22.00 22.59 6.95
N THR A 216 22.23 22.59 5.65
CA THR A 216 21.15 22.56 4.64
C THR A 216 20.66 21.13 4.43
N HIS A 217 19.35 20.93 4.49
CA HIS A 217 18.76 19.67 4.04
C HIS A 217 18.86 19.54 2.53
N PRO A 218 19.42 18.43 2.02
CA PRO A 218 19.94 18.44 0.66
C PRO A 218 18.98 17.83 -0.37
N LEU A 219 18.17 16.83 -0.02
CA LEU A 219 17.41 16.04 -0.99
C LEU A 219 16.03 16.65 -1.31
N ASN A 220 15.64 16.63 -2.59
CA ASN A 220 14.25 16.89 -2.99
C ASN A 220 13.41 15.61 -2.75
N VAL A 221 12.75 15.52 -1.59
CA VAL A 221 12.03 14.30 -1.18
C VAL A 221 10.54 14.37 -1.50
N PHE A 222 10.00 13.36 -2.19
CA PHE A 222 8.56 13.15 -2.32
C PHE A 222 8.09 12.10 -1.30
N VAL A 223 6.97 12.35 -0.62
CA VAL A 223 6.41 11.44 0.40
C VAL A 223 5.16 10.74 -0.11
N HIS A 224 5.13 9.40 -0.02
CA HIS A 224 3.92 8.62 -0.30
C HIS A 224 2.92 8.74 0.84
N MET A 225 1.68 9.12 0.53
CA MET A 225 0.64 9.46 1.51
C MET A 225 -0.02 8.21 2.12
N ALA A 226 0.49 7.81 3.28
CA ALA A 226 0.06 6.63 4.04
C ALA A 226 -1.39 6.73 4.60
N GLY A 227 -1.89 5.61 5.11
CA GLY A 227 -3.22 5.48 5.73
C GLY A 227 -4.25 4.70 4.92
N GLY A 228 -3.93 4.29 3.69
CA GLY A 228 -4.76 3.41 2.86
C GLY A 228 -6.16 3.96 2.60
N ALA A 229 -7.19 3.11 2.69
CA ALA A 229 -8.59 3.48 2.51
C ALA A 229 -9.27 4.10 3.77
N SER A 230 -8.50 4.59 4.75
CA SER A 230 -9.05 5.19 5.98
C SER A 230 -8.86 6.71 6.03
N ILE A 231 -9.97 7.45 5.98
CA ILE A 231 -10.00 8.93 6.12
C ILE A 231 -9.30 9.39 7.40
N PHE A 232 -9.53 8.72 8.52
CA PHE A 232 -8.90 9.08 9.80
C PHE A 232 -7.39 8.87 9.75
N ALA A 233 -6.95 7.72 9.24
CA ALA A 233 -5.54 7.37 9.11
C ALA A 233 -4.77 8.38 8.23
N ARG A 234 -5.36 8.79 7.11
CA ARG A 234 -4.82 9.79 6.19
C ARG A 234 -4.69 11.17 6.83
N LYS A 235 -5.70 11.60 7.59
CA LYS A 235 -5.63 12.84 8.40
C LYS A 235 -4.52 12.78 9.44
N SER A 236 -4.39 11.66 10.17
CA SER A 236 -3.32 11.49 11.16
C SER A 236 -1.93 11.55 10.51
N PHE A 237 -1.67 10.83 9.42
CA PHE A 237 -0.37 10.90 8.74
C PHE A 237 -0.03 12.33 8.29
N SER A 238 -1.01 13.03 7.71
CA SER A 238 -0.83 14.40 7.22
C SER A 238 -0.66 15.43 8.35
N HIS A 239 -1.20 15.15 9.54
CA HIS A 239 -0.94 15.94 10.74
C HIS A 239 0.49 15.72 11.25
N ASN A 240 0.95 14.47 11.36
CA ASN A 240 2.30 14.11 11.78
C ASN A 240 3.40 14.76 10.90
N LEU A 241 3.13 14.99 9.61
CA LEU A 241 4.07 15.71 8.73
C LEU A 241 4.24 17.18 9.13
N THR A 242 3.16 17.82 9.59
CA THR A 242 3.08 19.26 9.93
C THR A 242 3.27 19.56 11.42
N GLU A 243 3.31 18.54 12.28
CA GLU A 243 3.55 18.70 13.71
C GLU A 243 5.00 19.15 13.97
N ASN A 244 5.19 20.02 14.97
CA ASN A 244 6.53 20.47 15.35
C ASN A 244 7.30 19.34 16.03
N LEU A 245 8.50 19.06 15.54
CA LEU A 245 9.39 18.06 16.09
C LEU A 245 10.02 18.55 17.40
N HIS A 246 10.27 17.61 18.31
CA HIS A 246 10.79 17.90 19.65
C HIS A 246 11.86 16.88 20.07
N GLY A 247 12.85 17.35 20.84
CA GLY A 247 13.93 16.51 21.37
C GLY A 247 14.72 15.78 20.28
N LEU A 248 15.01 14.50 20.53
CA LEU A 248 15.86 13.66 19.67
C LEU A 248 15.40 13.59 18.19
N GLU A 249 14.11 13.73 17.92
CA GLU A 249 13.58 13.73 16.55
C GLU A 249 13.91 15.04 15.82
N ALA A 250 13.79 16.18 16.52
CA ALA A 250 14.22 17.48 15.99
C ALA A 250 15.74 17.54 15.80
N ASP A 251 16.51 17.03 16.76
CA ASP A 251 17.97 16.98 16.68
C ASP A 251 18.46 16.15 15.47
N ALA A 252 17.76 15.05 15.15
CA ALA A 252 18.09 14.16 14.03
C ALA A 252 17.90 14.81 12.65
N VAL A 253 16.95 15.74 12.50
CA VAL A 253 16.63 16.45 11.24
C VAL A 253 16.79 17.97 11.35
N ASN A 254 17.61 18.46 12.27
CA ASN A 254 17.92 19.88 12.40
C ASN A 254 18.46 20.43 11.05
N PRO A 255 17.94 21.56 10.51
CA PRO A 255 17.11 22.58 11.16
C PRO A 255 15.61 22.58 10.76
N LEU A 256 15.04 21.45 10.36
CA LEU A 256 13.58 21.37 10.07
C LEU A 256 12.78 21.57 11.36
N ARG A 257 11.62 22.25 11.27
CA ARG A 257 10.68 22.40 12.40
C ARG A 257 9.67 21.27 12.41
N CYS A 258 9.19 20.90 11.23
CA CYS A 258 8.32 19.75 10.99
C CYS A 258 8.90 18.91 9.84
N LEU A 259 8.45 17.65 9.67
CA LEU A 259 8.94 16.81 8.57
C LEU A 259 8.56 17.38 7.20
N ASP A 260 7.41 18.05 7.11
CA ASP A 260 6.96 18.70 5.88
C ASP A 260 7.95 19.77 5.38
N ASP A 261 8.69 20.46 6.24
CA ASP A 261 9.71 21.44 5.81
C ASP A 261 10.77 20.82 4.88
N GLY A 262 11.04 19.51 5.00
CA GLY A 262 11.96 18.76 4.15
C GLY A 262 11.31 18.05 2.95
N VAL A 263 9.98 18.09 2.83
CA VAL A 263 9.21 17.43 1.77
C VAL A 263 9.02 18.40 0.59
N ALA A 264 9.47 17.99 -0.59
CA ALA A 264 9.32 18.74 -1.84
C ALA A 264 7.96 18.52 -2.53
N GLY A 265 7.24 17.43 -2.24
CA GLY A 265 5.92 17.13 -2.81
C GLY A 265 5.26 15.87 -2.25
N TYR A 266 3.97 15.69 -2.54
CA TYR A 266 3.15 14.58 -2.02
C TYR A 266 2.78 13.60 -3.13
N ALA A 267 2.90 12.30 -2.87
CA ALA A 267 2.62 11.22 -3.82
C ALA A 267 1.45 10.32 -3.35
N PHE A 268 0.60 9.91 -4.28
CA PHE A 268 -0.57 9.05 -4.02
C PHE A 268 -0.59 7.85 -4.98
N ASP A 269 -0.46 6.63 -4.46
CA ASP A 269 -0.42 5.42 -5.29
C ASP A 269 -1.77 4.71 -5.34
N LEU A 270 -2.50 4.88 -6.44
CA LEU A 270 -3.87 4.38 -6.59
C LEU A 270 -3.95 2.86 -6.65
N ALA A 271 -2.91 2.19 -7.15
CA ALA A 271 -2.84 0.73 -7.22
C ALA A 271 -3.10 0.09 -5.85
N THR A 272 -2.54 0.69 -4.80
CA THR A 272 -2.66 0.22 -3.41
C THR A 272 -4.03 0.51 -2.78
N LEU A 273 -4.76 1.50 -3.30
CA LEU A 273 -6.12 1.84 -2.85
C LEU A 273 -7.21 1.02 -3.56
N ARG A 274 -6.85 0.34 -4.65
CA ARG A 274 -7.75 -0.49 -5.46
C ARG A 274 -7.66 -1.99 -5.16
N MET A 275 -6.83 -2.38 -4.19
CA MET A 275 -6.72 -3.78 -3.74
C MET A 275 -8.09 -4.27 -3.25
N LYS A 276 -8.62 -5.33 -3.87
CA LYS A 276 -9.96 -5.85 -3.58
C LYS A 276 -10.00 -6.56 -2.22
N PRO A 277 -11.05 -6.34 -1.39
CA PRO A 277 -11.27 -7.14 -0.18
C PRO A 277 -11.50 -8.61 -0.52
N VAL A 278 -10.97 -9.51 0.31
CA VAL A 278 -11.32 -10.94 0.25
C VAL A 278 -12.81 -11.08 0.60
N PRO A 279 -13.62 -11.81 -0.19
CA PRO A 279 -15.03 -12.01 0.12
C PRO A 279 -15.21 -12.70 1.48
N ILE A 280 -15.91 -12.04 2.41
CA ILE A 280 -16.31 -12.68 3.67
C ILE A 280 -17.43 -13.67 3.32
N SER A 281 -17.13 -14.97 3.37
CA SER A 281 -18.11 -16.04 3.24
C SER A 281 -19.06 -16.00 4.44
N VAL A 282 -20.16 -15.24 4.33
CA VAL A 282 -21.28 -15.35 5.25
C VAL A 282 -21.91 -16.72 5.00
N GLY A 283 -21.81 -17.61 5.99
CA GLY A 283 -22.32 -18.97 5.86
C GLY A 283 -23.81 -18.98 5.54
N GLU A 284 -24.18 -19.60 4.43
CA GLU A 284 -25.58 -19.83 4.08
C GLU A 284 -26.23 -20.76 5.10
N ASP A 285 -27.07 -20.21 5.96
CA ASP A 285 -27.82 -21.00 6.92
C ASP A 285 -28.93 -21.77 6.19
N ARG A 286 -28.76 -23.10 6.05
CA ARG A 286 -29.66 -23.99 5.31
C ARG A 286 -31.00 -24.18 6.04
N GLY A 287 -31.91 -23.21 5.90
CA GLY A 287 -33.21 -23.18 6.57
C GLY A 287 -34.42 -23.43 5.67
N ARG A 288 -34.73 -24.70 5.39
CA ARG A 288 -36.02 -25.28 4.92
C ARG A 288 -36.99 -24.42 4.09
N SER A 289 -37.22 -24.87 2.85
CA SER A 289 -38.39 -24.52 2.03
C SER A 289 -39.72 -24.83 2.74
N ILE A 290 -40.64 -23.87 2.74
CA ILE A 290 -42.09 -24.10 2.79
C ILE A 290 -42.71 -23.24 1.71
N GLU A 291 -43.19 -23.88 0.63
CA GLU A 291 -44.01 -23.23 -0.39
C GLU A 291 -45.44 -23.06 0.15
N ILE A 292 -45.95 -21.82 0.16
CA ILE A 292 -47.40 -21.56 0.16
C ILE A 292 -47.68 -20.51 -0.91
N ALA A 293 -48.70 -20.79 -1.73
CA ALA A 293 -48.90 -20.17 -3.03
C ALA A 293 -49.39 -18.71 -2.99
N HIS A 294 -49.15 -18.01 -4.10
CA HIS A 294 -49.88 -16.81 -4.47
C HIS A 294 -51.41 -17.04 -4.45
N ASN A 295 -52.16 -16.04 -3.97
CA ASN A 295 -53.34 -15.58 -4.70
C ASN A 295 -53.75 -14.16 -4.32
N SER A 296 -54.20 -13.41 -5.32
CA SER A 296 -54.56 -11.98 -5.28
C SER A 296 -56.04 -11.78 -4.92
N SER A 297 -56.42 -10.73 -4.16
CA SER A 297 -57.77 -10.10 -4.17
C SER A 297 -57.86 -8.82 -3.31
N ILE A 298 -58.71 -7.88 -3.73
CA ILE A 298 -58.89 -6.45 -3.32
C ILE A 298 -60.38 -6.10 -3.62
N PRO A 299 -61.12 -5.13 -2.98
CA PRO A 299 -60.76 -3.99 -2.09
C PRO A 299 -61.59 -3.92 -0.76
N GLN A 300 -61.83 -2.69 -0.24
CA GLN A 300 -62.92 -2.21 0.66
C GLN A 300 -62.74 -2.36 2.19
N ASP A 301 -63.29 -1.50 3.07
CA ASP A 301 -63.73 -0.09 2.95
C ASP A 301 -63.74 0.60 4.34
N LEU A 302 -63.42 1.90 4.31
CA LEU A 302 -63.69 3.05 5.19
C LEU A 302 -64.48 2.96 6.55
N GLU A 303 -63.93 3.70 7.53
CA GLU A 303 -64.58 4.64 8.48
C GLU A 303 -65.36 4.22 9.77
N SER A 304 -64.81 4.73 10.90
CA SER A 304 -65.47 5.55 11.95
C SER A 304 -65.99 4.93 13.27
N LEU A 305 -65.50 5.53 14.39
CA LEU A 305 -66.16 5.99 15.64
C LEU A 305 -65.03 6.22 16.69
N ALA A 306 -64.63 7.42 17.13
CA ALA A 306 -65.32 8.40 17.98
C ALA A 306 -65.78 7.82 19.35
N GLY A 307 -65.41 8.35 20.54
CA GLY A 307 -64.52 9.46 20.91
C GLY A 307 -64.59 9.80 22.42
N MET A 308 -64.10 10.98 22.85
CA MET A 308 -64.33 11.65 24.17
C MET A 308 -63.41 11.20 25.39
N PRO A 309 -63.17 12.03 26.45
CA PRO A 309 -61.97 12.90 26.45
C PRO A 309 -61.27 13.23 27.83
N THR A 310 -60.20 14.05 27.78
CA THR A 310 -59.59 14.91 28.85
C THR A 310 -58.81 14.27 30.02
N PRO A 311 -57.92 15.02 30.75
CA PRO A 311 -57.53 16.44 30.62
C PRO A 311 -56.01 16.73 30.45
N ASN A 312 -55.71 18.00 30.11
CA ASN A 312 -54.38 18.55 29.84
C ASN A 312 -53.53 18.83 31.10
N THR A 313 -52.21 18.85 30.94
CA THR A 313 -51.38 20.00 31.37
C THR A 313 -50.15 20.11 30.46
N THR A 314 -49.94 21.30 29.89
CA THR A 314 -49.01 21.54 28.78
C THR A 314 -47.67 22.10 29.27
N ARG A 315 -46.55 21.60 28.75
CA ARG A 315 -45.37 22.42 28.38
C ARG A 315 -44.58 21.71 27.28
N THR A 316 -44.29 22.46 26.22
CA THR A 316 -43.84 21.97 24.90
C THR A 316 -42.33 21.70 24.82
N PRO A 317 -41.94 20.60 24.14
CA PRO A 317 -40.74 20.55 23.30
C PRO A 317 -41.14 20.63 21.82
N THR A 318 -40.35 21.35 21.01
CA THR A 318 -40.54 21.43 19.56
C THR A 318 -40.15 20.12 18.86
N SER A 319 -41.00 19.70 17.93
CA SER A 319 -40.95 18.43 17.21
C SER A 319 -39.85 18.32 16.16
N PHE A 320 -39.22 17.14 16.03
CA PHE A 320 -39.01 16.49 14.74
C PHE A 320 -38.94 14.95 14.93
N SER A 321 -39.99 14.27 14.47
CA SER A 321 -40.10 12.81 14.28
C SER A 321 -40.92 12.64 13.01
N SER A 322 -40.41 12.12 11.89
CA SER A 322 -39.88 10.77 11.63
C SER A 322 -40.97 9.72 11.40
N SER A 323 -41.12 9.33 10.12
CA SER A 323 -41.53 8.02 9.63
C SER A 323 -41.18 8.03 8.13
N MET A 324 -40.02 7.50 7.74
CA MET A 324 -39.86 6.08 7.41
C MET A 324 -40.77 5.62 6.27
N ASN A 325 -40.22 5.69 5.05
CA ASN A 325 -40.44 4.75 3.95
C ASN A 325 -39.30 4.93 2.95
N ASP A 326 -38.13 4.37 3.26
CA ASP A 326 -37.04 4.13 2.32
C ASP A 326 -36.30 2.86 2.74
N PRO A 327 -35.91 1.97 1.80
CA PRO A 327 -35.08 0.82 2.12
C PRO A 327 -33.67 1.27 2.55
N PRO A 328 -32.98 0.53 3.43
CA PRO A 328 -31.67 0.93 3.93
C PRO A 328 -30.65 0.92 2.78
N SER A 329 -30.21 2.11 2.37
CA SER A 329 -29.23 2.27 1.30
C SER A 329 -27.85 1.72 1.70
N PHE A 330 -27.21 1.15 0.69
CA PHE A 330 -25.98 0.37 0.70
C PHE A 330 -24.80 0.99 1.46
N SER A 331 -23.95 0.12 1.98
CA SER A 331 -22.65 0.43 2.58
C SER A 331 -21.76 1.24 1.63
N LEU A 332 -21.53 2.52 1.94
CA LEU A 332 -20.58 3.37 1.22
C LEU A 332 -19.18 3.30 1.86
N SER A 333 -18.24 2.67 1.17
CA SER A 333 -16.81 2.90 1.35
C SER A 333 -16.45 4.33 0.94
N PRO A 334 -15.45 4.99 1.57
CA PRO A 334 -15.08 6.35 1.21
C PRO A 334 -14.63 6.43 -0.25
N THR A 335 -14.97 7.51 -0.93
CA THR A 335 -14.59 7.72 -2.33
C THR A 335 -13.11 8.08 -2.46
N LEU A 336 -12.56 7.97 -3.67
CA LEU A 336 -11.16 8.33 -3.90
C LEU A 336 -10.90 9.81 -3.61
N ASP A 337 -11.79 10.71 -4.03
CA ASP A 337 -11.65 12.14 -3.78
C ASP A 337 -11.73 12.47 -2.27
N GLU A 338 -12.57 11.78 -1.49
CA GLU A 338 -12.61 11.91 -0.03
C GLU A 338 -11.27 11.51 0.61
N LEU A 339 -10.64 10.43 0.15
CA LEU A 339 -9.34 9.98 0.65
C LEU A 339 -8.21 10.96 0.31
N LEU A 340 -8.17 11.46 -0.94
CA LEU A 340 -7.19 12.45 -1.37
C LEU A 340 -7.37 13.77 -0.60
N ARG A 341 -8.59 14.30 -0.52
CA ARG A 341 -8.95 15.50 0.25
C ARG A 341 -8.62 15.34 1.74
N ALA A 342 -8.91 14.17 2.33
CA ALA A 342 -8.59 13.88 3.73
C ALA A 342 -7.09 13.99 4.04
N SER A 343 -6.23 13.69 3.06
CA SER A 343 -4.77 13.84 3.19
C SER A 343 -4.34 15.30 3.00
N LEU A 344 -4.88 15.97 1.98
CA LEU A 344 -4.45 17.31 1.55
C LEU A 344 -4.99 18.48 2.39
N ASN A 345 -6.02 18.26 3.22
CA ASN A 345 -6.70 19.32 3.98
C ASN A 345 -5.77 20.11 4.92
N SER A 346 -4.79 19.45 5.55
CA SER A 346 -3.85 20.08 6.50
C SER A 346 -2.51 20.47 5.89
N LEU A 347 -2.30 20.20 4.59
CA LEU A 347 -1.00 20.33 3.93
C LEU A 347 -0.89 21.62 3.11
N PRO A 348 0.30 22.26 3.05
CA PRO A 348 0.53 23.43 2.21
C PRO A 348 0.10 23.27 0.74
N ILE A 349 -0.66 24.25 0.23
CA ILE A 349 -1.07 24.35 -1.18
C ILE A 349 0.11 24.66 -2.12
N ALA A 350 1.21 25.22 -1.57
CA ALA A 350 2.40 25.63 -2.31
C ALA A 350 3.34 24.46 -2.70
N LYS A 351 2.85 23.23 -2.68
CA LYS A 351 3.60 22.01 -3.04
C LYS A 351 2.87 21.20 -4.11
N PRO A 352 3.63 20.51 -4.98
CA PRO A 352 3.08 19.69 -6.04
C PRO A 352 2.47 18.40 -5.48
N ARG A 353 1.39 17.96 -6.11
CA ARG A 353 0.66 16.73 -5.82
C ARG A 353 0.83 15.79 -7.00
N LEU A 354 1.35 14.61 -6.72
CA LEU A 354 1.67 13.57 -7.67
C LEU A 354 0.74 12.36 -7.43
N ILE A 355 0.23 11.77 -8.50
CA ILE A 355 -0.60 10.56 -8.45
C ILE A 355 -0.07 9.50 -9.41
N THR A 356 -0.16 8.23 -9.02
CA THR A 356 0.30 7.08 -9.80
C THR A 356 -0.79 6.00 -9.91
N ASP A 357 -0.71 5.17 -10.95
CA ASP A 357 -1.75 4.25 -11.43
C ASP A 357 -3.03 5.00 -11.83
N VAL A 358 -2.97 6.09 -12.61
CA VAL A 358 -4.20 6.55 -13.30
C VAL A 358 -4.51 5.66 -14.51
N ARG A 359 -5.80 5.41 -14.78
CA ARG A 359 -6.23 4.40 -15.78
C ARG A 359 -6.89 4.95 -17.04
N SER A 360 -7.29 6.21 -17.06
CA SER A 360 -7.99 6.81 -18.21
C SER A 360 -7.85 8.34 -18.26
N PRO A 361 -8.05 8.97 -19.43
CA PRO A 361 -8.11 10.43 -19.53
C PRO A 361 -9.31 11.00 -18.72
N HIS A 362 -10.42 10.27 -18.63
CA HIS A 362 -11.57 10.65 -17.79
C HIS A 362 -11.18 10.76 -16.31
N GLU A 363 -10.42 9.79 -15.79
CA GLU A 363 -9.93 9.83 -14.40
C GLU A 363 -8.95 10.99 -14.17
N ILE A 364 -8.02 11.23 -15.11
CA ILE A 364 -7.11 12.38 -15.07
C ILE A 364 -7.91 13.68 -14.97
N LEU A 365 -8.86 13.90 -15.88
CA LEU A 365 -9.68 15.10 -15.93
C LEU A 365 -10.52 15.33 -14.67
N ARG A 366 -11.08 14.27 -14.08
CA ARG A 366 -11.78 14.34 -12.77
C ARG A 366 -10.83 14.70 -11.64
N LEU A 367 -9.63 14.11 -11.60
CA LEU A 367 -8.63 14.43 -10.58
C LEU A 367 -8.13 15.88 -10.69
N VAL A 368 -8.03 16.45 -11.90
CA VAL A 368 -7.80 17.90 -12.09
C VAL A 368 -9.00 18.70 -11.56
N ARG A 369 -10.23 18.34 -11.97
CA ARG A 369 -11.48 19.05 -11.65
C ARG A 369 -11.81 19.07 -10.16
N ASP A 370 -11.60 17.95 -9.47
CA ASP A 370 -12.16 17.69 -8.14
C ASP A 370 -11.11 17.71 -7.02
N VAL A 371 -9.82 17.53 -7.35
CA VAL A 371 -8.72 17.50 -6.35
C VAL A 371 -7.64 18.53 -6.67
N GLY A 372 -7.29 18.72 -7.95
CA GLY A 372 -6.19 19.60 -8.36
C GLY A 372 -4.84 18.92 -8.18
N ILE A 373 -4.64 17.79 -8.87
CA ILE A 373 -3.36 17.08 -8.96
C ILE A 373 -2.47 17.75 -10.02
N ASP A 374 -1.17 17.85 -9.75
CA ASP A 374 -0.19 18.56 -10.59
C ASP A 374 0.64 17.61 -11.48
N VAL A 375 0.84 16.36 -11.04
CA VAL A 375 1.70 15.39 -11.72
C VAL A 375 1.03 14.02 -11.74
N TYR A 376 1.06 13.36 -12.89
CA TYR A 376 0.46 12.05 -13.14
C TYR A 376 1.51 11.05 -13.63
N ASP A 377 1.20 9.75 -13.68
CA ASP A 377 2.01 8.78 -14.40
C ASP A 377 1.48 8.54 -15.84
N ALA A 378 2.39 8.12 -16.73
CA ALA A 378 2.07 7.67 -18.08
C ALA A 378 2.00 6.13 -18.22
N GLY A 379 1.83 5.37 -17.13
CA GLY A 379 1.85 3.90 -17.15
C GLY A 379 0.72 3.30 -18.00
N TRP A 380 -0.50 3.84 -17.92
CA TRP A 380 -1.62 3.37 -18.73
C TRP A 380 -1.45 3.64 -20.23
N VAL A 381 -0.69 4.68 -20.59
CA VAL A 381 -0.38 5.06 -21.98
C VAL A 381 0.56 4.03 -22.63
N VAL A 382 1.52 3.52 -21.85
CA VAL A 382 2.37 2.39 -22.23
C VAL A 382 1.55 1.11 -22.33
N LYS A 383 0.72 0.79 -21.31
CA LYS A 383 -0.15 -0.40 -21.32
C LYS A 383 -1.14 -0.42 -22.50
N ALA A 384 -1.60 0.74 -22.98
CA ALA A 384 -2.40 0.83 -24.20
C ALA A 384 -1.58 0.45 -25.45
N ALA A 385 -0.31 0.89 -25.54
CA ALA A 385 0.58 0.52 -26.63
C ALA A 385 0.99 -0.97 -26.59
N ASP A 386 1.13 -1.57 -25.40
CA ASP A 386 1.43 -3.00 -25.21
C ASP A 386 0.36 -3.90 -25.85
N VAL A 387 -0.93 -3.51 -25.76
CA VAL A 387 -2.05 -4.23 -26.38
C VAL A 387 -2.43 -3.72 -27.78
N GLY A 388 -1.56 -2.93 -28.44
CA GLY A 388 -1.78 -2.50 -29.83
C GLY A 388 -2.77 -1.36 -30.02
N VAL A 389 -3.08 -0.57 -29.00
CA VAL A 389 -3.99 0.58 -29.09
C VAL A 389 -3.23 1.88 -29.37
N ALA A 390 -3.57 2.56 -30.47
CA ALA A 390 -3.18 3.94 -30.71
C ALA A 390 -4.25 4.89 -30.13
N LEU A 391 -3.89 5.73 -29.15
CA LEU A 391 -4.81 6.69 -28.55
C LEU A 391 -5.20 7.78 -29.56
N ASP A 392 -6.45 8.19 -29.57
CA ASP A 392 -6.97 9.19 -30.53
C ASP A 392 -8.12 10.04 -29.94
N PHE A 393 -7.81 10.72 -28.84
CA PHE A 393 -8.72 11.67 -28.21
C PHE A 393 -8.09 13.07 -28.12
N ILE A 394 -8.95 14.09 -28.09
CA ILE A 394 -8.53 15.50 -27.95
C ILE A 394 -9.31 16.19 -26.83
N PHE A 395 -8.63 17.09 -26.13
CA PHE A 395 -9.20 17.93 -25.09
C PHE A 395 -8.58 19.34 -25.16
N PRO A 396 -9.37 20.45 -25.09
CA PRO A 396 -10.83 20.48 -25.16
C PRO A 396 -11.34 19.93 -26.50
N ILE A 397 -12.63 19.58 -26.56
CA ILE A 397 -13.23 19.10 -27.81
C ILE A 397 -13.53 20.30 -28.72
N PRO A 398 -12.98 20.34 -29.96
CA PRO A 398 -13.28 21.42 -30.90
C PRO A 398 -14.77 21.47 -31.21
N SER A 399 -15.34 22.68 -31.27
CA SER A 399 -16.79 22.89 -31.40
C SER A 399 -17.42 22.23 -32.62
N ALA A 400 -16.63 21.98 -33.68
CA ALA A 400 -17.07 21.30 -34.90
C ALA A 400 -17.37 19.79 -34.71
N HIS A 401 -16.91 19.16 -33.63
CA HIS A 401 -17.14 17.73 -33.35
C HIS A 401 -18.33 17.47 -32.41
N VAL A 402 -19.19 18.46 -32.19
CA VAL A 402 -20.37 18.33 -31.32
C VAL A 402 -21.60 17.90 -32.15
N GLY A 403 -22.04 16.65 -31.96
CA GLY A 403 -23.42 16.23 -32.23
C GLY A 403 -23.75 15.77 -33.65
N LEU A 404 -23.26 14.59 -34.05
CA LEU A 404 -23.79 13.85 -35.22
C LEU A 404 -24.17 12.39 -34.93
N ASP A 405 -23.78 11.83 -33.78
CA ASP A 405 -24.09 10.44 -33.42
C ASP A 405 -24.40 10.32 -31.92
N HIS A 406 -25.33 9.43 -31.55
CA HIS A 406 -25.69 9.19 -30.14
C HIS A 406 -24.73 8.25 -29.41
N ARG A 407 -23.72 7.72 -30.12
CA ARG A 407 -22.73 6.77 -29.59
C ARG A 407 -21.44 7.49 -29.20
N LYS A 408 -20.94 7.22 -27.99
CA LYS A 408 -19.62 7.69 -27.55
C LYS A 408 -18.52 7.08 -28.44
N ARG A 409 -17.50 7.88 -28.76
CA ARG A 409 -16.33 7.43 -29.53
C ARG A 409 -15.36 6.66 -28.63
N ASP A 410 -14.68 5.66 -29.17
CA ASP A 410 -13.57 5.03 -28.45
C ASP A 410 -12.44 6.06 -28.22
N ILE A 411 -11.63 5.88 -27.17
CA ILE A 411 -10.48 6.76 -26.88
C ILE A 411 -9.26 6.50 -27.81
N GLY A 412 -9.41 5.64 -28.82
CA GLY A 412 -8.33 5.23 -29.71
C GLY A 412 -8.70 4.07 -30.62
N HIS A 413 -7.72 3.57 -31.35
CA HIS A 413 -7.84 2.53 -32.37
C HIS A 413 -7.16 1.23 -31.91
N ASN A 414 -7.93 0.14 -31.79
CA ASN A 414 -7.38 -1.22 -31.66
C ASN A 414 -6.78 -1.68 -33.00
N LEU A 415 -5.47 -1.51 -33.19
CA LEU A 415 -4.85 -1.79 -34.49
C LEU A 415 -4.73 -3.28 -34.84
N TYR A 416 -5.11 -4.21 -33.95
CA TYR A 416 -5.28 -5.62 -34.32
C TYR A 416 -6.52 -5.88 -35.19
N ASP A 417 -7.53 -5.01 -35.14
CA ASP A 417 -8.79 -5.13 -35.90
C ASP A 417 -8.53 -5.19 -37.42
N SER A 418 -9.13 -6.18 -38.07
CA SER A 418 -8.98 -6.45 -39.51
C SER A 418 -9.38 -5.29 -40.41
N LYS A 419 -10.22 -4.36 -39.93
CA LYS A 419 -10.58 -3.15 -40.69
C LYS A 419 -9.36 -2.27 -41.01
N TYR A 420 -8.30 -2.32 -40.20
CA TYR A 420 -7.11 -1.51 -40.42
C TYR A 420 -6.14 -2.13 -41.45
N ALA A 421 -6.31 -3.39 -41.85
CA ALA A 421 -5.41 -4.08 -42.78
C ALA A 421 -5.24 -3.38 -44.15
N GLY A 422 -6.27 -2.67 -44.61
CA GLY A 422 -6.25 -1.85 -45.83
C GLY A 422 -6.31 -0.34 -45.58
N ASP A 423 -6.16 0.10 -44.32
CA ASP A 423 -6.28 1.51 -43.94
C ASP A 423 -4.95 2.26 -44.06
N PHE A 424 -4.73 2.87 -45.22
CA PHE A 424 -3.55 3.68 -45.49
C PHE A 424 -3.65 5.13 -44.97
N THR A 425 -4.60 5.44 -44.09
CA THR A 425 -4.66 6.75 -43.40
C THR A 425 -3.64 6.85 -42.26
N SER A 426 -3.47 8.07 -41.75
CA SER A 426 -2.66 8.40 -40.56
C SER A 426 -3.06 7.54 -39.36
N VAL A 427 -2.14 7.35 -38.41
CA VAL A 427 -2.39 6.65 -37.12
C VAL A 427 -3.59 7.24 -36.35
N THR A 428 -3.85 8.54 -36.53
CA THR A 428 -4.75 9.40 -35.75
C THR A 428 -5.66 10.23 -36.65
N ASP A 429 -6.94 10.38 -36.27
CA ASP A 429 -7.90 11.30 -36.87
C ASP A 429 -7.96 12.64 -36.11
N ALA A 430 -7.62 12.66 -34.81
CA ALA A 430 -7.70 13.86 -33.99
C ALA A 430 -6.50 14.83 -34.17
N PHE A 431 -5.37 14.34 -34.68
CA PHE A 431 -4.13 15.09 -34.85
C PHE A 431 -3.66 15.10 -36.32
N LEU A 432 -2.95 16.15 -36.71
CA LEU A 432 -2.30 16.25 -38.01
C LEU A 432 -0.88 15.70 -37.97
N ALA A 433 -0.44 15.11 -39.08
CA ALA A 433 0.96 14.84 -39.35
C ALA A 433 1.72 16.18 -39.53
N GLY A 434 2.98 16.24 -39.11
CA GLY A 434 3.78 17.47 -39.17
C GLY A 434 3.95 18.02 -40.59
N ARG A 435 4.01 17.11 -41.58
CA ARG A 435 4.09 17.45 -43.01
C ARG A 435 2.80 18.09 -43.56
N ASP A 436 1.65 17.80 -42.95
CA ASP A 436 0.33 18.27 -43.39
C ASP A 436 -0.08 19.59 -42.70
N ARG A 437 0.85 20.22 -41.99
CA ARG A 437 0.66 21.52 -41.35
C ARG A 437 0.40 22.61 -42.39
N THR A 438 -0.77 23.23 -42.32
CA THR A 438 -1.06 24.49 -43.02
C THR A 438 -1.20 25.64 -42.03
N PRO A 439 -1.02 26.91 -42.43
CA PRO A 439 -1.25 28.07 -41.55
C PRO A 439 -2.70 28.18 -41.05
N SER A 440 -3.65 27.50 -41.71
CA SER A 440 -5.08 27.46 -41.38
C SER A 440 -5.50 26.19 -40.62
N SER A 441 -4.56 25.30 -40.28
CA SER A 441 -4.85 24.07 -39.53
C SER A 441 -5.33 24.37 -38.10
N ILE A 442 -6.53 23.91 -37.76
CA ILE A 442 -7.15 24.07 -36.42
C ILE A 442 -6.74 22.93 -35.47
N SER A 443 -6.56 21.72 -36.00
CA SER A 443 -6.19 20.54 -35.22
C SER A 443 -4.72 20.58 -34.77
N PRO A 444 -4.38 20.06 -33.58
CA PRO A 444 -3.01 19.94 -33.10
C PRO A 444 -2.19 18.99 -33.98
N ILE A 445 -0.87 19.19 -34.00
CA ILE A 445 0.08 18.32 -34.70
C ILE A 445 0.56 17.26 -33.71
N CYS A 446 0.66 16.00 -34.15
CA CYS A 446 1.31 14.95 -33.35
C CYS A 446 2.82 14.89 -33.70
N PRO A 447 3.74 15.33 -32.80
CA PRO A 447 5.18 15.38 -33.07
C PRO A 447 5.88 14.02 -32.98
N CYS A 448 5.16 12.92 -32.77
CA CYS A 448 5.77 11.61 -32.58
C CYS A 448 6.41 11.05 -33.86
N ILE A 449 7.37 10.14 -33.71
CA ILE A 449 8.05 9.46 -34.84
C ILE A 449 7.12 8.66 -35.76
N ALA A 450 5.88 8.37 -35.33
CA ALA A 450 4.88 7.70 -36.16
C ALA A 450 4.12 8.68 -37.08
N CYS A 451 3.78 9.87 -36.59
CA CYS A 451 2.96 10.86 -37.30
C CYS A 451 3.78 11.99 -37.94
N SER A 452 4.96 12.29 -37.39
CA SER A 452 5.89 13.31 -37.87
C SER A 452 7.32 12.78 -37.95
N PRO A 453 7.59 11.68 -38.68
CA PRO A 453 8.96 11.19 -38.86
C PRO A 453 9.85 12.25 -39.53
N VAL A 454 11.07 12.39 -39.03
CA VAL A 454 12.12 13.29 -39.55
C VAL A 454 13.31 12.47 -40.04
N THR A 455 14.01 12.96 -41.06
CA THR A 455 15.36 12.45 -41.40
C THR A 455 16.41 13.24 -40.65
N SER A 456 17.34 12.57 -39.98
CA SER A 456 18.54 13.22 -39.43
C SER A 456 19.29 13.96 -40.54
N GLY A 457 19.52 15.27 -40.36
CA GLY A 457 20.36 16.06 -41.26
C GLY A 457 21.84 15.65 -41.24
N TYR A 458 22.24 14.87 -40.22
CA TYR A 458 23.61 14.39 -40.02
C TYR A 458 23.65 12.86 -40.20
N PRO A 459 24.36 12.34 -41.22
CA PRO A 459 24.58 10.91 -41.35
C PRO A 459 25.57 10.42 -40.28
N ILE A 460 25.34 9.20 -39.79
CA ILE A 460 26.29 8.55 -38.87
C ILE A 460 27.50 8.09 -39.70
N HIS A 461 28.61 8.83 -39.59
CA HIS A 461 29.86 8.45 -40.23
C HIS A 461 30.54 7.30 -39.45
N HIS A 462 30.41 6.09 -39.96
CA HIS A 462 31.13 4.91 -39.49
C HIS A 462 32.56 4.83 -40.03
N SER A 463 32.85 5.53 -41.14
CA SER A 463 34.16 5.56 -41.78
C SER A 463 34.50 6.92 -42.41
N LYS A 464 35.78 7.10 -42.80
CA LYS A 464 36.23 8.27 -43.57
C LYS A 464 35.69 8.30 -45.01
N ALA A 465 35.22 7.18 -45.55
CA ALA A 465 34.59 7.13 -46.87
C ALA A 465 33.20 7.78 -46.84
N ASP A 466 32.46 7.59 -45.74
CA ASP A 466 31.11 8.12 -45.55
C ASP A 466 31.12 9.66 -45.57
N VAL A 467 32.20 10.28 -45.10
CA VAL A 467 32.43 11.73 -45.15
C VAL A 467 32.56 12.22 -46.59
N GLN A 468 33.30 11.48 -47.44
CA GLN A 468 33.49 11.83 -48.84
C GLN A 468 32.19 11.69 -49.64
N SER A 469 31.42 10.64 -49.39
CA SER A 469 30.10 10.43 -50.01
C SER A 469 29.09 11.52 -49.61
N HIS A 470 29.12 11.99 -48.36
CA HIS A 470 28.20 13.02 -47.89
C HIS A 470 28.56 14.43 -48.38
N GLN A 471 29.85 14.76 -48.49
CA GLN A 471 30.31 16.07 -49.00
C GLN A 471 29.82 16.37 -50.43
N ALA A 472 29.50 15.35 -51.24
CA ALA A 472 28.90 15.51 -52.56
C ALA A 472 27.41 15.93 -52.55
N HIS A 473 26.75 15.95 -51.39
CA HIS A 473 25.33 16.26 -51.23
C HIS A 473 25.05 17.57 -50.46
N LEU A 474 26.08 18.32 -50.05
CA LEU A 474 25.94 19.55 -49.27
C LEU A 474 25.82 20.84 -50.12
N ASP A 475 25.85 20.75 -51.45
CA ASP A 475 25.70 21.91 -52.35
C ASP A 475 24.24 22.40 -52.49
N ASP A 476 23.24 21.60 -52.11
CA ASP A 476 21.82 21.99 -52.07
C ASP A 476 21.44 22.48 -50.65
N GLY A 477 21.67 23.77 -50.39
CA GLY A 477 21.52 24.38 -49.05
C GLY A 477 20.10 24.38 -48.47
N VAL A 478 19.74 23.31 -47.75
CA VAL A 478 18.46 23.14 -47.03
C VAL A 478 18.73 22.90 -45.54
N ASP A 479 18.79 23.98 -44.75
CA ASP A 479 19.04 23.97 -43.29
C ASP A 479 17.85 23.48 -42.43
N GLN A 480 16.99 22.59 -42.95
CA GLN A 480 15.86 22.01 -42.22
C GLN A 480 15.74 20.51 -42.48
N GLU A 481 15.67 19.71 -41.40
CA GLU A 481 15.39 18.28 -41.48
C GLU A 481 14.01 18.05 -42.14
N PRO A 482 13.94 17.42 -43.34
CA PRO A 482 12.68 17.29 -44.03
C PRO A 482 11.76 16.28 -43.33
N LEU A 483 10.52 16.69 -43.10
CA LEU A 483 9.45 15.85 -42.59
C LEU A 483 9.03 14.80 -43.63
N LEU A 484 9.14 13.54 -43.24
CA LEU A 484 8.69 12.40 -44.02
C LEU A 484 7.15 12.23 -43.92
N PRO A 485 6.53 11.47 -44.83
CA PRO A 485 5.11 11.09 -44.70
C PRO A 485 4.87 10.30 -43.40
N PRO A 486 3.70 10.43 -42.76
CA PRO A 486 3.33 9.64 -41.59
C PRO A 486 3.27 8.14 -41.92
N PHE A 487 3.53 7.31 -40.91
CA PHE A 487 3.22 5.88 -40.98
C PHE A 487 1.71 5.66 -40.91
N THR A 488 1.23 4.56 -41.52
CA THR A 488 -0.20 4.30 -41.66
C THR A 488 -0.73 3.27 -40.66
N ARG A 489 -2.05 3.27 -40.44
CA ARG A 489 -2.73 2.24 -39.63
C ARG A 489 -2.50 0.84 -40.17
N ALA A 490 -2.55 0.64 -41.49
CA ALA A 490 -2.24 -0.62 -42.16
C ALA A 490 -0.80 -1.11 -41.92
N TYR A 491 0.17 -0.19 -41.87
CA TYR A 491 1.55 -0.55 -41.57
C TYR A 491 1.71 -1.00 -40.12
N LEU A 492 1.14 -0.26 -39.15
CA LEU A 492 1.20 -0.65 -37.74
C LEU A 492 0.40 -1.94 -37.47
N HIS A 493 -0.77 -2.12 -38.10
CA HIS A 493 -1.54 -3.37 -38.09
C HIS A 493 -0.68 -4.55 -38.59
N HIS A 494 -0.01 -4.38 -39.73
CA HIS A 494 0.90 -5.39 -40.25
C HIS A 494 2.01 -5.74 -39.26
N LEU A 495 2.73 -4.74 -38.72
CA LEU A 495 3.81 -4.95 -37.75
C LEU A 495 3.33 -5.69 -36.48
N LEU A 496 2.15 -5.35 -35.97
CA LEU A 496 1.55 -6.01 -34.80
C LEU A 496 1.23 -7.49 -35.07
N HIS A 497 0.65 -7.81 -36.24
CA HIS A 497 0.38 -9.19 -36.65
C HIS A 497 1.67 -9.97 -36.97
N THR A 498 2.70 -9.32 -37.50
CA THR A 498 4.04 -9.92 -37.65
C THR A 498 4.86 -9.95 -36.37
N HIS A 499 4.35 -9.43 -35.25
CA HIS A 499 5.01 -9.36 -33.94
C HIS A 499 6.38 -8.64 -34.00
N GLU A 500 6.45 -7.59 -34.82
CA GLU A 500 7.62 -6.71 -34.95
C GLU A 500 7.61 -5.67 -33.82
N MET A 501 8.65 -5.71 -32.98
CA MET A 501 8.71 -4.90 -31.75
C MET A 501 8.66 -3.38 -31.99
N SER A 502 9.01 -2.92 -33.20
CA SER A 502 8.92 -1.51 -33.61
C SER A 502 7.49 -0.96 -33.58
N ALA A 503 6.46 -1.81 -33.70
CA ALA A 503 5.06 -1.39 -33.56
C ALA A 503 4.81 -0.71 -32.21
N HIS A 504 5.27 -1.33 -31.11
CA HIS A 504 5.09 -0.79 -29.77
C HIS A 504 5.91 0.50 -29.56
N THR A 505 7.08 0.63 -30.19
CA THR A 505 7.86 1.88 -30.19
C THR A 505 7.09 3.03 -30.83
N PHE A 506 6.47 2.83 -32.00
CA PHE A 506 5.62 3.84 -32.64
C PHE A 506 4.40 4.17 -31.78
N LEU A 507 3.74 3.15 -31.22
CA LEU A 507 2.55 3.32 -30.38
C LEU A 507 2.85 4.07 -29.08
N VAL A 508 3.93 3.75 -28.35
CA VAL A 508 4.30 4.50 -27.14
C VAL A 508 4.63 5.95 -27.48
N ALA A 509 5.42 6.19 -28.54
CA ALA A 509 5.77 7.55 -28.94
C ALA A 509 4.53 8.39 -29.32
N HIS A 510 3.56 7.78 -30.02
CA HIS A 510 2.28 8.42 -30.34
C HIS A 510 1.42 8.66 -29.11
N ASN A 511 1.19 7.62 -28.30
CA ASN A 511 0.32 7.68 -27.13
C ASN A 511 0.84 8.71 -26.09
N VAL A 512 2.16 8.82 -25.91
CA VAL A 512 2.80 9.84 -25.05
C VAL A 512 2.58 11.26 -25.58
N ALA A 513 2.62 11.47 -26.90
CA ALA A 513 2.31 12.76 -27.50
C ALA A 513 0.82 13.15 -27.33
N VAL A 514 -0.10 12.18 -27.40
CA VAL A 514 -1.52 12.41 -27.09
C VAL A 514 -1.73 12.78 -25.61
N LEU A 515 -0.96 12.20 -24.68
CA LEU A 515 -1.01 12.56 -23.26
C LEU A 515 -0.49 13.99 -23.00
N ASP A 516 0.61 14.42 -23.63
CA ASP A 516 1.07 15.81 -23.51
C ASP A 516 0.08 16.82 -24.13
N ALA A 517 -0.58 16.44 -25.23
CA ALA A 517 -1.64 17.25 -25.82
C ALA A 517 -2.85 17.40 -24.88
N LEU A 518 -3.26 16.34 -24.16
CA LEU A 518 -4.28 16.41 -23.10
C LEU A 518 -3.91 17.44 -22.04
N PHE A 519 -2.70 17.36 -21.48
CA PHE A 519 -2.25 18.30 -20.45
C PHE A 519 -2.07 19.72 -20.98
N THR A 520 -1.62 19.89 -22.22
CA THR A 520 -1.57 21.18 -22.91
C THR A 520 -2.97 21.79 -23.07
N GLY A 521 -3.97 20.99 -23.43
CA GLY A 521 -5.38 21.39 -23.46
C GLY A 521 -5.90 21.83 -22.09
N VAL A 522 -5.64 21.04 -21.04
CA VAL A 522 -5.98 21.38 -19.65
C VAL A 522 -5.36 22.72 -19.24
N ARG A 523 -4.05 22.91 -19.45
CA ARG A 523 -3.36 24.16 -19.16
C ARG A 523 -3.97 25.35 -19.92
N THR A 524 -4.31 25.16 -21.20
CA THR A 524 -4.88 26.20 -22.06
C THR A 524 -6.25 26.67 -21.57
N ILE A 525 -7.13 25.75 -21.17
CA ILE A 525 -8.47 26.07 -20.66
C ILE A 525 -8.40 26.87 -19.36
N ILE A 526 -7.57 26.43 -18.41
CA ILE A 526 -7.49 27.06 -17.09
C ILE A 526 -6.80 28.43 -17.22
N SER A 527 -5.73 28.54 -18.01
CA SER A 527 -5.02 29.82 -18.25
C SER A 527 -5.84 30.85 -19.02
N GLY A 528 -6.86 30.41 -19.77
CA GLY A 528 -7.68 31.26 -20.64
C GLY A 528 -8.65 32.19 -19.92
N HIS A 529 -8.79 32.09 -18.60
CA HIS A 529 -9.77 32.81 -17.80
C HIS A 529 -9.09 33.59 -16.66
N ALA A 530 -9.43 34.87 -16.51
CA ALA A 530 -8.85 35.71 -15.48
C ALA A 530 -9.52 35.54 -14.10
N ASP A 531 -10.81 35.17 -14.06
CA ASP A 531 -11.50 34.76 -12.82
C ASP A 531 -11.33 33.26 -12.62
N GLN A 532 -10.80 32.90 -11.46
CA GLN A 532 -10.63 31.52 -11.00
C GLN A 532 -11.96 30.75 -10.93
N ASN A 533 -13.07 31.40 -10.56
CA ASN A 533 -14.38 30.74 -10.51
C ASN A 533 -14.91 30.42 -11.91
N GLU A 534 -14.70 31.33 -12.86
CA GLU A 534 -15.00 31.12 -14.28
C GLU A 534 -14.14 29.99 -14.85
N ALA A 535 -12.83 29.97 -14.57
CA ALA A 535 -11.91 28.91 -14.98
C ALA A 535 -12.39 27.53 -14.49
N VAL A 536 -12.77 27.42 -13.21
CA VAL A 536 -13.31 26.18 -12.60
C VAL A 536 -14.61 25.75 -13.29
N ALA A 537 -15.56 26.68 -13.51
CA ALA A 537 -16.84 26.38 -14.12
C ALA A 537 -16.71 26.00 -15.61
N PHE A 538 -15.84 26.70 -16.36
CA PHE A 538 -15.54 26.40 -17.76
C PHE A 538 -14.88 25.02 -17.86
N PHE A 539 -13.84 24.76 -17.05
CA PHE A 539 -13.16 23.46 -17.04
C PHE A 539 -14.14 22.31 -16.72
N ALA A 540 -14.99 22.47 -15.70
CA ALA A 540 -16.00 21.47 -15.36
C ALA A 540 -17.00 21.19 -16.51
N ARG A 541 -17.34 22.20 -17.32
CA ARG A 541 -18.15 22.03 -18.54
C ARG A 541 -17.40 21.26 -19.64
N GLU A 542 -16.13 21.57 -19.88
CA GLU A 542 -15.32 20.87 -20.87
C GLU A 542 -15.05 19.41 -20.48
N VAL A 543 -14.86 19.12 -19.18
CA VAL A 543 -14.78 17.74 -18.68
C VAL A 543 -16.08 16.97 -18.98
N ARG A 544 -17.26 17.57 -18.76
CA ARG A 544 -18.53 16.93 -19.12
C ARG A 544 -18.65 16.69 -20.63
N ARG A 545 -18.29 17.67 -21.46
CA ARG A 545 -18.26 17.50 -22.93
C ARG A 545 -17.35 16.34 -23.35
N PHE A 546 -16.22 16.15 -22.67
CA PHE A 546 -15.32 15.01 -22.89
C PHE A 546 -15.94 13.68 -22.44
N GLU A 547 -16.51 13.64 -21.24
CA GLU A 547 -17.22 12.48 -20.68
C GLU A 547 -18.40 12.06 -21.59
N ASP A 548 -19.12 13.00 -22.19
CA ASP A 548 -20.24 12.75 -23.10
C ASP A 548 -19.79 12.22 -24.48
N ALA A 549 -18.60 12.62 -24.96
CA ALA A 549 -18.14 12.32 -26.32
C ALA A 549 -17.25 11.08 -26.44
N TYR A 550 -16.58 10.66 -25.35
CA TYR A 550 -15.64 9.54 -25.35
C TYR A 550 -16.03 8.44 -24.36
N ASP A 551 -15.87 7.18 -24.76
CA ASP A 551 -16.18 6.00 -23.95
C ASP A 551 -15.28 5.94 -22.70
N GLU A 552 -15.92 5.86 -21.54
CA GLU A 552 -15.28 5.69 -20.25
C GLU A 552 -15.05 4.21 -19.91
N THR A 553 -15.81 3.30 -20.51
CA THR A 553 -15.71 1.85 -20.23
C THR A 553 -14.42 1.23 -20.76
N LEU A 554 -13.66 1.99 -21.56
CA LEU A 554 -12.43 1.55 -22.22
C LEU A 554 -12.64 0.27 -23.03
N SER A 555 -13.81 0.12 -23.67
CA SER A 555 -14.18 -1.10 -24.40
C SER A 555 -13.11 -1.46 -25.44
N VAL A 556 -12.53 -0.46 -26.12
CA VAL A 556 -11.44 -0.66 -27.08
C VAL A 556 -10.19 -1.31 -26.48
N LEU A 557 -9.81 -1.01 -25.23
CA LEU A 557 -8.64 -1.64 -24.58
C LEU A 557 -8.93 -3.09 -24.18
N HIS A 558 -10.17 -3.41 -23.80
CA HIS A 558 -10.58 -4.78 -23.51
C HIS A 558 -10.52 -5.62 -24.79
N THR A 559 -11.17 -5.19 -25.87
CA THR A 559 -11.15 -5.90 -27.16
C THR A 559 -9.73 -6.00 -27.75
N ALA A 560 -8.89 -4.97 -27.61
CA ALA A 560 -7.51 -5.01 -28.08
C ALA A 560 -6.66 -6.04 -27.31
N ARG A 561 -6.85 -6.15 -25.98
CA ARG A 561 -6.19 -7.19 -25.16
C ARG A 561 -6.60 -8.60 -25.61
N ASP A 562 -7.87 -8.82 -25.94
CA ASP A 562 -8.34 -10.11 -26.42
C ASP A 562 -7.71 -10.45 -27.79
N ASN A 563 -7.72 -9.51 -28.75
CA ASN A 563 -7.11 -9.74 -30.06
C ASN A 563 -5.57 -9.90 -29.99
N TRP A 564 -4.91 -9.22 -29.06
CA TRP A 564 -3.49 -9.44 -28.76
C TRP A 564 -3.22 -10.87 -28.25
N LYS A 565 -4.08 -11.40 -27.37
CA LYS A 565 -4.02 -12.81 -26.94
C LYS A 565 -4.24 -13.77 -28.12
N ASP A 566 -5.24 -13.51 -28.97
CA ASP A 566 -5.53 -14.32 -30.16
C ASP A 566 -4.31 -14.41 -31.10
N VAL A 567 -3.64 -13.29 -31.37
CA VAL A 567 -2.44 -13.24 -32.24
C VAL A 567 -1.26 -13.98 -31.63
N LYS A 568 -1.04 -13.90 -30.32
CA LYS A 568 -0.01 -14.70 -29.63
C LYS A 568 -0.30 -16.20 -29.71
N GLN A 569 -1.54 -16.59 -29.42
CA GLN A 569 -1.96 -17.98 -29.49
C GLN A 569 -1.82 -18.56 -30.91
N ALA A 570 -2.21 -17.79 -31.95
CA ALA A 570 -2.07 -18.19 -33.35
C ALA A 570 -0.62 -18.45 -33.78
N ARG A 571 0.36 -17.85 -33.09
CA ARG A 571 1.80 -18.05 -33.34
C ARG A 571 2.43 -19.17 -32.49
N GLY A 572 1.65 -19.85 -31.66
CA GLY A 572 2.15 -20.88 -30.75
C GLY A 572 2.83 -20.35 -29.49
N GLU A 573 2.78 -19.03 -29.25
CA GLU A 573 3.09 -18.48 -27.93
C GLU A 573 1.90 -18.74 -27.01
N PHE A 574 1.93 -19.89 -26.32
CA PHE A 574 1.03 -20.14 -25.20
C PHE A 574 1.28 -19.10 -24.11
N VAL A 575 0.31 -18.20 -23.91
CA VAL A 575 0.23 -17.36 -22.72
C VAL A 575 -0.24 -18.25 -21.57
N ASP A 576 0.69 -18.99 -20.98
CA ASP A 576 0.44 -19.78 -19.78
C ASP A 576 0.44 -18.85 -18.56
N GLU A 577 -0.76 -18.47 -18.11
CA GLU A 577 -0.97 -17.63 -16.92
C GLU A 577 -0.49 -18.31 -15.62
N SER A 578 -0.12 -19.61 -15.66
CA SER A 578 0.41 -20.38 -14.52
C SER A 578 1.90 -20.15 -14.22
N ALA A 579 2.63 -19.43 -15.08
CA ALA A 579 4.07 -19.23 -14.93
C ALA A 579 4.37 -18.00 -14.03
N PRO A 580 5.06 -18.16 -12.87
CA PRO A 580 5.24 -17.07 -11.92
C PRO A 580 6.25 -16.02 -12.42
N GLY A 581 5.77 -15.04 -13.18
CA GLY A 581 6.62 -13.94 -13.64
C GLY A 581 6.13 -13.08 -14.82
N LYS A 582 4.88 -12.57 -14.80
CA LYS A 582 4.48 -11.19 -15.23
C LYS A 582 2.96 -11.02 -15.37
N GLU A 583 2.43 -10.04 -14.62
CA GLU A 583 1.12 -9.37 -14.71
C GLU A 583 -0.19 -10.15 -14.42
N GLU A 584 -0.96 -9.58 -13.47
CA GLU A 584 -2.41 -9.69 -13.24
C GLU A 584 -3.10 -11.08 -13.33
N GLU A 585 -2.86 -11.94 -12.33
CA GLU A 585 -3.85 -12.96 -11.95
C GLU A 585 -5.14 -12.30 -11.41
N THR A 586 -6.16 -12.17 -12.25
CA THR A 586 -7.54 -12.35 -11.76
C THR A 586 -7.75 -13.85 -11.49
N PRO A 587 -8.22 -14.28 -10.30
CA PRO A 587 -8.34 -15.70 -10.00
C PRO A 587 -9.23 -16.41 -11.02
N SER A 588 -8.63 -17.33 -11.76
CA SER A 588 -9.37 -18.29 -12.58
C SER A 588 -10.30 -19.11 -11.68
N LYS A 589 -11.48 -19.47 -12.19
CA LYS A 589 -12.44 -20.32 -11.48
C LYS A 589 -11.99 -21.78 -11.53
N GLU A 590 -10.90 -22.11 -10.84
CA GLU A 590 -10.78 -23.46 -10.31
C GLU A 590 -11.92 -23.66 -9.31
N LEU A 591 -12.72 -24.71 -9.52
CA LEU A 591 -13.64 -25.20 -8.50
C LEU A 591 -12.79 -25.53 -7.26
N PRO A 592 -13.02 -24.88 -6.10
CA PRO A 592 -12.10 -25.01 -4.98
C PRO A 592 -11.92 -26.46 -4.58
N ASN A 593 -10.67 -26.87 -4.37
CA ASN A 593 -10.41 -27.98 -3.48
C ASN A 593 -10.79 -27.52 -2.07
N ASP A 594 -12.05 -27.79 -1.67
CA ASP A 594 -12.75 -27.13 -0.57
C ASP A 594 -11.94 -27.09 0.74
N GLU A 595 -11.15 -28.13 1.03
CA GLU A 595 -10.29 -28.19 2.22
C GLU A 595 -9.24 -27.07 2.26
N GLY A 596 -8.63 -26.68 1.13
CA GLY A 596 -7.61 -25.64 1.09
C GLY A 596 -8.18 -24.26 1.41
N HIS A 597 -9.37 -23.97 0.87
CA HIS A 597 -10.09 -22.73 1.10
C HIS A 597 -10.65 -22.65 2.53
N LEU A 598 -11.28 -23.73 3.03
CA LEU A 598 -11.75 -23.77 4.43
C LEU A 598 -10.59 -23.63 5.42
N ASN A 599 -9.47 -24.31 5.22
CA ASN A 599 -8.32 -24.21 6.12
C ASN A 599 -7.72 -22.80 6.14
N ARG A 600 -7.71 -22.09 5.00
CA ARG A 600 -7.29 -20.68 4.94
C ARG A 600 -8.23 -19.79 5.73
N LEU A 601 -9.55 -19.89 5.49
CA LEU A 601 -10.56 -19.10 6.21
C LEU A 601 -10.57 -19.39 7.72
N HIS A 602 -10.37 -20.65 8.13
CA HIS A 602 -10.26 -21.04 9.54
C HIS A 602 -9.05 -20.37 10.20
N LYS A 603 -7.89 -20.41 9.55
CA LYS A 603 -6.64 -19.81 10.03
C LYS A 603 -6.69 -18.28 10.07
N GLU A 604 -7.34 -17.65 9.09
CA GLU A 604 -7.58 -16.20 9.08
C GLU A 604 -8.54 -15.80 10.22
N ARG A 605 -9.59 -16.59 10.48
CA ARG A 605 -10.51 -16.39 11.62
C ARG A 605 -9.81 -16.54 12.98
N GLU A 606 -9.01 -17.59 13.16
CA GLU A 606 -8.18 -17.79 14.37
C GLU A 606 -7.26 -16.60 14.64
N LEU A 607 -6.61 -16.06 13.59
CA LEU A 607 -5.74 -14.89 13.71
C LEU A 607 -6.53 -13.62 14.11
N ILE A 608 -7.73 -13.43 13.57
CA ILE A 608 -8.62 -12.32 13.96
C ILE A 608 -9.02 -12.46 15.43
N GLU A 609 -9.58 -13.60 15.83
CA GLU A 609 -10.01 -13.87 17.21
C GLU A 609 -8.86 -13.72 18.22
N MET A 610 -7.66 -14.24 17.90
CA MET A 610 -6.47 -14.08 18.74
C MET A 610 -6.02 -12.61 18.83
N SER A 611 -6.13 -11.83 17.75
CA SER A 611 -5.79 -10.40 17.76
C SER A 611 -6.79 -9.54 18.55
N GLU A 612 -8.07 -9.91 18.56
CA GLU A 612 -9.11 -9.26 19.38
C GLU A 612 -8.90 -9.54 20.87
N ILE A 613 -8.54 -10.78 21.22
CA ILE A 613 -8.21 -11.16 22.60
C ILE A 613 -6.98 -10.39 23.10
N GLU A 614 -5.92 -10.25 22.28
CA GLU A 614 -4.77 -9.39 22.60
C GLU A 614 -5.18 -7.92 22.82
N TRP A 615 -6.04 -7.38 21.95
CA TRP A 615 -6.49 -5.99 22.03
C TRP A 615 -7.26 -5.72 23.33
N VAL A 616 -8.19 -6.60 23.70
CA VAL A 616 -8.96 -6.48 24.95
C VAL A 616 -8.06 -6.70 26.18
N ARG A 617 -7.10 -7.63 26.11
CA ARG A 617 -6.09 -7.85 27.17
C ARG A 617 -5.21 -6.59 27.39
N GLY A 618 -4.92 -5.84 26.33
CA GLY A 618 -4.24 -4.54 26.40
C GLY A 618 -5.10 -3.37 26.92
N GLY A 619 -6.30 -3.62 27.46
CA GLY A 619 -7.23 -2.59 27.92
C GLY A 619 -8.16 -2.01 26.85
N GLY A 620 -8.07 -2.51 25.61
CA GLY A 620 -8.86 -2.06 24.48
C GLY A 620 -10.37 -2.28 24.64
N VAL A 621 -11.12 -1.60 23.76
CA VAL A 621 -12.56 -1.80 23.54
C VAL A 621 -12.74 -2.13 22.06
N LEU A 622 -13.47 -3.21 21.76
CA LEU A 622 -13.78 -3.61 20.40
C LEU A 622 -14.79 -2.64 19.75
N ARG A 623 -14.87 -2.69 18.43
CA ARG A 623 -15.82 -1.90 17.65
C ARG A 623 -16.59 -2.78 16.67
N ASP A 624 -17.86 -2.44 16.44
CA ASP A 624 -18.67 -3.10 15.42
C ASP A 624 -18.24 -2.69 14.01
N GLY A 625 -18.78 -3.36 12.99
CA GLY A 625 -18.53 -3.02 11.58
C GLY A 625 -19.00 -1.61 11.15
N ARG A 626 -19.63 -0.84 12.06
CA ARG A 626 -20.02 0.56 11.87
C ARG A 626 -19.16 1.52 12.72
N GLY A 627 -18.05 1.02 13.29
CA GLY A 627 -17.10 1.79 14.09
C GLY A 627 -17.57 2.18 15.50
N ARG A 628 -18.74 1.74 15.95
CA ARG A 628 -19.28 2.02 17.29
C ARG A 628 -18.65 1.08 18.33
N ARG A 629 -18.56 1.50 19.60
CA ARG A 629 -17.96 0.67 20.66
C ARG A 629 -18.85 -0.53 20.97
N ASP A 630 -18.34 -1.74 20.71
CA ASP A 630 -19.01 -3.00 21.05
C ASP A 630 -18.68 -3.38 22.50
N LYS A 631 -19.49 -2.86 23.43
CA LYS A 631 -19.34 -3.14 24.86
C LYS A 631 -19.59 -4.61 25.19
N ALA A 632 -20.65 -5.20 24.62
CA ALA A 632 -21.06 -6.56 24.93
C ALA A 632 -19.97 -7.59 24.57
N ARG A 633 -19.42 -7.53 23.34
CA ARG A 633 -18.33 -8.41 22.91
C ARG A 633 -17.04 -8.17 23.70
N THR A 634 -16.74 -6.91 24.02
CA THR A 634 -15.60 -6.56 24.88
C THR A 634 -15.74 -7.15 26.28
N GLU A 635 -16.93 -7.08 26.89
CA GLU A 635 -17.22 -7.59 28.23
C GLU A 635 -17.18 -9.13 28.27
N LEU A 636 -17.65 -9.81 27.22
CA LEU A 636 -17.52 -11.27 27.07
C LEU A 636 -16.05 -11.72 27.03
N ILE A 637 -15.20 -11.06 26.22
CA ILE A 637 -13.77 -11.39 26.17
C ILE A 637 -13.07 -11.09 27.51
N ARG A 638 -13.45 -10.01 28.20
CA ARG A 638 -12.92 -9.72 29.56
C ARG A 638 -13.32 -10.78 30.58
N ALA A 639 -14.56 -11.28 30.52
CA ALA A 639 -15.03 -12.35 31.40
C ALA A 639 -14.27 -13.66 31.15
N GLU A 640 -14.09 -14.06 29.89
CA GLU A 640 -13.33 -15.26 29.54
C GLU A 640 -11.83 -15.13 29.89
N LEU A 641 -11.20 -13.98 29.64
CA LEU A 641 -9.83 -13.70 30.07
C LEU A 641 -9.66 -13.82 31.59
N LYS A 642 -10.62 -13.31 32.37
CA LYS A 642 -10.61 -13.43 33.84
C LYS A 642 -10.73 -14.88 34.29
N LEU A 643 -11.64 -15.66 33.68
CA LEU A 643 -11.78 -17.09 33.96
C LEU A 643 -10.48 -17.86 33.63
N GLN A 644 -9.83 -17.55 32.51
CA GLN A 644 -8.55 -18.17 32.14
C GLN A 644 -7.43 -17.83 33.12
N GLU A 645 -7.41 -16.62 33.67
CA GLU A 645 -6.44 -16.21 34.69
C GLU A 645 -6.68 -16.96 36.02
N GLU A 646 -7.93 -17.03 36.49
CA GLU A 646 -8.32 -17.84 37.66
C GLU A 646 -7.99 -19.34 37.47
N GLU A 647 -8.22 -19.91 36.28
CA GLU A 647 -7.87 -21.29 35.94
C GLU A 647 -6.34 -21.50 35.90
N LYS A 648 -5.59 -20.55 35.34
CA LYS A 648 -4.12 -20.55 35.31
C LYS A 648 -3.54 -20.48 36.72
N GLU A 649 -4.10 -19.67 37.62
CA GLU A 649 -3.69 -19.63 39.03
C GLU A 649 -3.97 -20.96 39.75
N LYS A 650 -5.14 -21.59 39.54
CA LYS A 650 -5.46 -22.91 40.12
C LYS A 650 -4.50 -24.00 39.65
N MET A 651 -4.12 -23.99 38.37
CA MET A 651 -3.15 -24.94 37.82
C MET A 651 -1.70 -24.62 38.22
N GLY A 652 -1.32 -23.34 38.27
CA GLY A 652 0.00 -22.88 38.71
C GLY A 652 0.30 -23.34 40.13
N ARG A 653 -0.60 -23.05 41.07
CA ARG A 653 -0.43 -23.44 42.48
C ARG A 653 -0.35 -24.96 42.72
N TRP A 654 -0.85 -25.79 41.80
CA TRP A 654 -0.62 -27.24 41.82
C TRP A 654 0.76 -27.61 41.26
N ARG A 655 1.19 -26.97 40.16
CA ARG A 655 2.52 -27.12 39.60
C ARG A 655 3.61 -26.73 40.61
N ASP A 656 3.45 -25.61 41.31
CA ASP A 656 4.38 -25.14 42.34
C ASP A 656 4.51 -26.11 43.53
N HIS A 657 3.49 -26.93 43.78
CA HIS A 657 3.54 -28.01 44.78
C HIS A 657 4.27 -29.24 44.23
N GLU A 658 4.01 -29.64 42.99
CA GLU A 658 4.74 -30.73 42.32
C GLU A 658 6.23 -30.41 42.17
N GLU A 659 6.58 -29.18 41.78
CA GLU A 659 7.97 -28.73 41.63
C GLU A 659 8.71 -28.69 42.97
N ARG A 660 8.09 -28.15 44.03
CA ARG A 660 8.66 -28.21 45.39
C ARG A 660 8.79 -29.64 45.91
N TRP A 661 7.81 -30.51 45.65
CA TRP A 661 7.90 -31.92 46.04
C TRP A 661 9.05 -32.62 45.31
N LYS A 662 9.19 -32.39 44.00
CA LYS A 662 10.30 -32.91 43.19
C LYS A 662 11.65 -32.41 43.71
N ALA A 663 11.77 -31.11 43.99
CA ALA A 663 12.98 -30.49 44.54
C ALA A 663 13.38 -31.11 45.90
N LEU A 664 12.42 -31.30 46.82
CA LEU A 664 12.63 -31.95 48.11
C LEU A 664 13.15 -33.39 47.96
N VAL A 665 12.60 -34.16 47.02
CA VAL A 665 13.02 -35.55 46.77
C VAL A 665 14.41 -35.62 46.11
N THR A 666 14.80 -34.64 45.29
CA THR A 666 16.09 -34.63 44.59
C THR A 666 17.24 -33.92 45.33
N SER A 667 16.98 -33.28 46.48
CA SER A 667 17.98 -32.49 47.21
C SER A 667 18.54 -33.24 48.42
N ASP A 668 19.86 -33.37 48.53
CA ASP A 668 20.52 -34.01 49.68
C ASP A 668 20.68 -33.09 50.91
N LYS A 669 20.01 -31.93 50.92
CA LYS A 669 20.05 -30.98 52.04
C LYS A 669 19.22 -31.49 53.24
N ALA A 670 19.59 -31.04 54.43
CA ALA A 670 18.76 -31.20 55.62
C ALA A 670 17.40 -30.47 55.43
N ILE A 671 16.34 -31.06 55.98
CA ILE A 671 14.95 -30.66 55.78
C ILE A 671 14.37 -30.13 57.09
N LEU A 672 13.76 -28.94 57.05
CA LEU A 672 12.92 -28.41 58.12
C LEU A 672 11.45 -28.78 57.90
N PHE A 673 10.64 -28.72 58.94
CA PHE A 673 9.18 -28.95 58.88
C PHE A 673 8.48 -28.04 57.85
N THR A 674 8.96 -26.80 57.68
CA THR A 674 8.46 -25.81 56.71
C THR A 674 8.88 -26.09 55.26
N ASP A 675 9.93 -26.87 55.04
CA ASP A 675 10.44 -27.18 53.69
C ASP A 675 9.62 -28.30 53.03
N VAL A 676 8.92 -29.11 53.84
CA VAL A 676 7.99 -30.12 53.35
C VAL A 676 6.80 -29.43 52.67
N PRO A 677 6.52 -29.67 51.37
CA PRO A 677 5.41 -29.04 50.68
C PRO A 677 4.11 -29.78 51.04
N TRP A 678 3.57 -29.45 52.21
CA TRP A 678 2.30 -29.96 52.73
C TRP A 678 1.13 -29.64 51.79
N PRO A 679 0.10 -30.52 51.70
CA PRO A 679 -1.04 -30.34 50.80
C PRO A 679 -2.11 -29.43 51.45
N LEU A 680 -1.70 -28.22 51.83
CA LEU A 680 -2.51 -27.24 52.57
C LEU A 680 -2.32 -25.83 51.98
N ARG A 681 -3.29 -24.94 52.22
CA ARG A 681 -3.10 -23.49 52.05
C ARG A 681 -3.73 -22.69 53.19
N PRO A 682 -3.01 -21.71 53.79
CA PRO A 682 -1.56 -21.48 53.62
C PRO A 682 -0.73 -22.70 54.05
N ALA A 683 0.55 -22.74 53.69
CA ALA A 683 1.46 -23.76 54.20
C ALA A 683 1.62 -23.60 55.73
N PRO A 684 1.73 -24.69 56.50
CA PRO A 684 1.80 -24.61 57.96
C PRO A 684 3.11 -23.95 58.39
N SER A 685 3.00 -22.90 59.21
CA SER A 685 4.13 -22.15 59.77
C SER A 685 4.49 -22.57 61.21
N CYS A 686 3.65 -23.39 61.85
CA CYS A 686 3.87 -23.95 63.18
C CYS A 686 3.85 -25.48 63.13
N LYS A 687 4.48 -26.11 64.14
CA LYS A 687 4.58 -27.58 64.25
C LYS A 687 3.33 -28.25 64.86
N ASP A 688 2.21 -27.54 65.00
CA ASP A 688 0.95 -28.12 65.51
C ASP A 688 0.26 -28.94 64.41
N THR A 689 0.46 -30.25 64.49
CA THR A 689 -0.09 -31.26 63.57
C THR A 689 -1.58 -31.54 63.79
N THR A 690 -2.09 -31.30 64.99
CA THR A 690 -3.43 -31.79 65.40
C THR A 690 -4.54 -30.85 64.96
N SER A 691 -4.31 -29.53 65.00
CA SER A 691 -5.30 -28.53 64.53
C SER A 691 -5.22 -28.25 63.02
N THR A 692 -4.06 -28.49 62.40
CA THR A 692 -3.75 -27.96 61.06
C THR A 692 -4.13 -28.90 59.91
N PHE A 693 -3.94 -30.21 60.05
CA PHE A 693 -4.15 -31.19 58.97
C PHE A 693 -5.60 -31.71 58.91
N THR A 694 -6.54 -30.81 58.60
CA THR A 694 -7.97 -31.13 58.54
C THR A 694 -8.43 -31.67 57.18
N LEU A 695 -9.44 -32.55 57.19
CA LEU A 695 -10.04 -33.13 55.99
C LEU A 695 -10.53 -32.06 54.97
N PRO A 696 -11.21 -30.96 55.37
CA PRO A 696 -11.64 -29.93 54.42
C PRO A 696 -10.46 -29.18 53.77
N ALA A 697 -9.40 -28.85 54.53
CA ALA A 697 -8.26 -28.10 54.02
C ALA A 697 -7.46 -28.92 52.98
N ILE A 698 -7.22 -30.20 53.27
CA ILE A 698 -6.52 -31.12 52.36
C ILE A 698 -7.39 -31.41 51.11
N SER A 699 -8.70 -31.60 51.28
CA SER A 699 -9.65 -31.79 50.17
C SER A 699 -9.69 -30.58 49.23
N ALA A 700 -9.80 -29.38 49.78
CA ALA A 700 -9.81 -28.13 49.01
C ALA A 700 -8.52 -27.99 48.18
N PHE A 701 -7.35 -28.21 48.79
CA PHE A 701 -6.08 -28.15 48.09
C PHE A 701 -5.95 -29.17 46.95
N LEU A 702 -6.27 -30.44 47.22
CA LEU A 702 -6.10 -31.54 46.25
C LEU A 702 -7.02 -31.41 45.03
N PHE A 703 -8.24 -30.89 45.22
CA PHE A 703 -9.27 -30.87 44.19
C PHE A 703 -9.45 -29.51 43.49
N GLU A 704 -8.91 -28.41 44.01
CA GLU A 704 -9.03 -27.08 43.38
C GLU A 704 -8.58 -27.08 41.91
N SER A 705 -7.38 -27.60 41.63
CA SER A 705 -6.87 -27.71 40.25
C SER A 705 -7.74 -28.59 39.33
N LEU A 706 -8.56 -29.50 39.88
CA LEU A 706 -9.48 -30.36 39.12
C LEU A 706 -10.76 -29.62 38.70
N SER A 707 -10.99 -28.38 39.17
CA SER A 707 -12.12 -27.54 38.75
C SER A 707 -11.88 -26.76 37.45
N VAL A 708 -10.71 -26.94 36.81
CA VAL A 708 -10.32 -26.28 35.56
C VAL A 708 -10.83 -27.06 34.36
N ARG A 709 -11.44 -26.37 33.39
CA ARG A 709 -12.19 -26.95 32.24
C ARG A 709 -11.42 -28.02 31.46
N ASN A 710 -10.10 -27.86 31.33
CA ASN A 710 -9.22 -28.75 30.54
C ASN A 710 -8.47 -29.81 31.38
N ASN A 711 -8.84 -30.05 32.65
CA ASN A 711 -8.14 -31.01 33.49
C ASN A 711 -8.68 -32.44 33.33
N THR A 712 -7.84 -33.35 32.82
CA THR A 712 -8.18 -34.77 32.58
C THR A 712 -7.99 -35.68 33.81
N VAL A 713 -7.47 -35.16 34.94
CA VAL A 713 -7.17 -35.96 36.13
C VAL A 713 -8.43 -36.16 36.98
N THR A 714 -8.89 -37.41 37.09
CA THR A 714 -10.03 -37.75 37.98
C THR A 714 -9.66 -37.64 39.47
N LYS A 715 -10.64 -37.32 40.33
CA LYS A 715 -10.47 -37.33 41.80
C LYS A 715 -9.85 -38.64 42.30
N LYS A 716 -10.37 -39.78 41.83
CA LYS A 716 -9.87 -41.13 42.15
C LYS A 716 -8.38 -41.32 41.80
N SER A 717 -7.93 -40.77 40.66
CA SER A 717 -6.52 -40.79 40.28
C SER A 717 -5.67 -39.88 41.18
N ARG A 718 -6.13 -38.65 41.44
CA ARG A 718 -5.46 -37.67 42.33
C ARG A 718 -5.30 -38.18 43.76
N ILE A 719 -6.32 -38.84 44.31
CA ILE A 719 -6.26 -39.47 45.64
C ILE A 719 -5.26 -40.62 45.63
N ARG A 720 -5.32 -41.53 44.65
CA ARG A 720 -4.41 -42.69 44.57
C ARG A 720 -2.93 -42.27 44.47
N SER A 721 -2.61 -41.29 43.63
CA SER A 721 -1.22 -40.79 43.52
C SER A 721 -0.76 -40.09 44.80
N SER A 722 -1.65 -39.35 45.47
CA SER A 722 -1.35 -38.70 46.76
C SER A 722 -1.13 -39.73 47.87
N ILE A 723 -1.93 -40.81 47.95
CA ILE A 723 -1.73 -41.91 48.92
C ILE A 723 -0.38 -42.60 48.71
N LEU A 724 0.04 -42.81 47.45
CA LEU A 724 1.35 -43.40 47.15
C LEU A 724 2.52 -42.48 47.53
N ARG A 725 2.31 -41.15 47.50
CA ARG A 725 3.28 -40.12 47.89
C ARG A 725 3.44 -40.02 49.41
N TRP A 726 2.32 -39.99 50.14
CA TRP A 726 2.28 -39.75 51.59
C TRP A 726 2.21 -41.04 52.43
N HIS A 727 2.58 -42.19 51.86
CA HIS A 727 2.58 -43.47 52.60
C HIS A 727 3.72 -43.50 53.64
N PRO A 728 3.44 -43.82 54.93
CA PRO A 728 4.46 -43.84 55.99
C PRO A 728 5.74 -44.59 55.61
N ASP A 729 5.64 -45.83 55.15
CA ASP A 729 6.78 -46.69 54.76
C ASP A 729 7.71 -46.07 53.71
N LYS A 730 7.15 -45.24 52.81
CA LYS A 730 7.90 -44.57 51.73
C LYS A 730 8.50 -43.23 52.15
N SER A 731 8.11 -42.71 53.31
CA SER A 731 8.60 -41.43 53.83
C SER A 731 9.92 -41.54 54.59
N SER A 732 10.42 -42.75 54.84
CA SER A 732 11.68 -43.05 55.54
C SER A 732 12.88 -42.26 55.00
N SER A 733 13.04 -42.16 53.68
CA SER A 733 14.10 -41.39 53.00
C SER A 733 13.96 -39.85 53.12
N ILE A 734 12.76 -39.36 53.46
CA ILE A 734 12.55 -37.95 53.80
C ILE A 734 12.87 -37.74 55.28
N ILE A 735 12.28 -38.57 56.16
CA ILE A 735 12.48 -38.50 57.62
C ILE A 735 13.96 -38.60 58.00
N SER A 736 14.77 -39.43 57.32
CA SER A 736 16.21 -39.54 57.58
C SER A 736 17.04 -38.28 57.24
N ARG A 737 16.45 -37.29 56.55
CA ARG A 737 17.05 -35.99 56.23
C ARG A 737 16.44 -34.83 57.04
N VAL A 738 15.41 -35.08 57.85
CA VAL A 738 14.78 -34.05 58.70
C VAL A 738 15.69 -33.76 59.89
N VAL A 739 15.79 -32.49 60.30
CA VAL A 739 16.52 -32.11 61.52
C VAL A 739 15.89 -32.77 62.75
N SER A 740 16.70 -33.11 63.76
CA SER A 740 16.22 -33.86 64.94
C SER A 740 15.08 -33.18 65.70
N GLU A 741 14.99 -31.85 65.65
CA GLU A 741 13.93 -31.04 66.28
C GLU A 741 12.58 -31.05 65.53
N ASP A 742 12.56 -31.54 64.29
CA ASP A 742 11.37 -31.58 63.42
C ASP A 742 10.92 -33.02 63.10
N ALA A 743 11.75 -34.03 63.40
CA ALA A 743 11.54 -35.40 62.97
C ALA A 743 10.20 -36.01 63.42
N ASP A 744 9.75 -35.69 64.64
CA ASP A 744 8.48 -36.19 65.18
C ASP A 744 7.28 -35.44 64.59
N ALA A 745 7.35 -34.10 64.50
CA ALA A 745 6.30 -33.28 63.88
C ALA A 745 6.10 -33.60 62.38
N VAL A 746 7.18 -33.87 61.64
CA VAL A 746 7.08 -34.31 60.24
C VAL A 746 6.46 -35.70 60.15
N ARG A 747 6.81 -36.64 61.04
CA ARG A 747 6.21 -37.99 61.07
C ARG A 747 4.71 -37.94 61.36
N GLU A 748 4.30 -37.18 62.36
CA GLU A 748 2.90 -36.95 62.68
C GLU A 748 2.14 -36.28 61.54
N GLY A 749 2.70 -35.24 60.92
CA GLY A 749 2.09 -34.56 59.77
C GLY A 749 1.87 -35.50 58.57
N ILE A 750 2.84 -36.36 58.26
CA ILE A 750 2.71 -37.39 57.21
C ILE A 750 1.57 -38.36 57.54
N HIS A 751 1.49 -38.84 58.79
CA HIS A 751 0.40 -39.71 59.23
C HIS A 751 -0.97 -39.01 59.14
N ALA A 752 -1.07 -37.74 59.56
CA ALA A 752 -2.30 -36.96 59.50
C ALA A 752 -2.79 -36.75 58.05
N VAL A 753 -1.87 -36.42 57.13
CA VAL A 753 -2.17 -36.34 55.69
C VAL A 753 -2.61 -37.69 55.14
N PHE A 754 -1.92 -38.78 55.48
CA PHE A 754 -2.26 -40.14 55.04
C PHE A 754 -3.65 -40.58 55.52
N HIS A 755 -4.00 -40.34 56.79
CA HIS A 755 -5.33 -40.62 57.32
C HIS A 755 -6.42 -39.79 56.64
N CYS A 756 -6.18 -38.52 56.35
CA CYS A 756 -7.13 -37.69 55.58
C CYS A 756 -7.30 -38.21 54.15
N LEU A 757 -6.22 -38.59 53.48
CA LEU A 757 -6.26 -39.18 52.14
C LEU A 757 -7.01 -40.53 52.12
N LYS A 758 -6.87 -41.36 53.16
CA LYS A 758 -7.64 -42.59 53.32
C LYS A 758 -9.13 -42.33 53.48
N ARG A 759 -9.51 -41.39 54.35
CA ARG A 759 -10.92 -40.96 54.48
C ARG A 759 -11.49 -40.38 53.18
N LEU A 760 -10.68 -39.67 52.37
CA LEU A 760 -11.10 -39.23 51.02
C LEU A 760 -11.23 -40.40 50.03
N GLN A 761 -10.42 -41.45 50.16
CA GLN A 761 -10.53 -42.67 49.35
C GLN A 761 -11.81 -43.45 49.67
N ASP A 762 -12.15 -43.61 50.95
CA ASP A 762 -13.38 -44.29 51.38
C ASP A 762 -14.62 -43.47 50.99
N ASN A 763 -14.64 -42.17 51.29
CA ASN A 763 -15.73 -41.25 50.90
C ASN A 763 -15.99 -41.14 49.37
N GLU A 764 -15.04 -41.54 48.52
CA GLU A 764 -15.23 -41.59 47.05
C GLU A 764 -15.48 -43.01 46.53
N ARG A 765 -15.32 -44.05 47.37
CA ARG A 765 -15.83 -45.40 47.10
C ARG A 765 -17.32 -45.45 47.40
N ASP A 766 -17.71 -44.94 48.56
CA ASP A 766 -19.07 -44.98 49.11
C ASP A 766 -20.05 -44.00 48.40
N LYS A 767 -19.66 -43.45 47.24
CA LYS A 767 -20.50 -42.66 46.30
C LYS A 767 -20.72 -43.36 44.94
N ILE A 768 -20.08 -44.52 44.75
CA ILE A 768 -20.13 -45.32 43.53
C ILE A 768 -21.00 -46.58 43.74
N GLU A 769 -21.21 -46.94 45.02
CA GLU A 769 -22.32 -47.77 45.51
C GLU A 769 -23.55 -46.88 45.80
#